data_AF-R7HCA2-F1
#
_entry.id   AF-R7HCA2-F1
#
_cell.length_a   1.000
_cell.length_b   1.000
_cell.length_c   1.000
_cell.angle_alpha   90.00
_cell.angle_beta   90.00
_cell.angle_gamma   90.00
#
_symmetry.space_group_name_H-M   'P 1'
#
loop_
_entity.id
_entity.type
_entity.pdbx_description
1 polymer ?
#
loop_
_entity_poly.entity_id
_entity_poly.type
_entity_poly.pdbx_seq_one_letter_code
_entity_poly.pdbx_strand_id
1 'polypeptide(L)'
;MMDNYGFYTGKSFDAYEFFGCHTDENGAVFRVFAPAAVRISVIGEFNGWQDTPMNKIGDGNFWAVYIEGVKPGQMYKYKIYKSDGSCMDHCDPYGYGMELRPASASIVRNLYGYEFQDDAWMKKRSNGVASALNIYEIHAGSWKKPQNGWYRYDELAMQLVPYLKEYGYNYIELLPIGEHPCDESWGYQCSGFYSPTSRYGTLDDYKKMIDILHHNDIGVVMDFVPVHFALDAYALAKFDGTALYEYPHKDVGNSEWGSCNFMHSRGEVRSFLQSCANYWLKEYHVDGLRMDAISNMIYWQGNPARGVNKDAVAFLQNMNEGLVNRHSGILLAAEDSTVYPGVTKRVAEGGLGFTYKWDMGFMHDTLEYFQKNTGERLNNRNKLTFSMHYFKDERYLLAFSHDEVVHGKATIIQKMNGDYDRKFPQARALYAYMVAHPGKKLNFMGNEIAHFREWDEKREQDWNLLDFPKHREFAAYMQALNHLYLSEETLWNDYGGDGFEWVHAVSQNYPDTEHSCVFAWKRKAENGRQLLCVFQFADRADGVTLPLAEDEKPELVFDTDWMEFGGATPKQDEVLTAQNGRAVTKMAAFSAKFFVVGKRDEEETDNMGADTTEAGEPITAEPIEKLSENSSVKLVDGAWFDRAVVYHIYPLGYCGAPQYNEGEKTQGSRILKVLDRIGHLKALGVNTIYFGPVFESLWHGYDTSDYYRTDSRLGSMKDFQKVFRALKENGFKIVLDGVFNHVGRGFEPFRDLQEKGEASIYKDWFCNVHFGSSTPLGDAFSYDTWQGNWELVKLNLKNKAVVDHLLGAVKMWVETFDIDGLRLDAADCIDKEFFKQLKVYTQGLKKDFWLMGEIIHGDYKMWANPDMMHSVTNYECWKGIYSSHNDKNYFEIAHSLRRQFAKGGIYENLRLYNFLDNHDVNRIASLLKNPADLENAYTMLFCMPGIPSVYYGSEWGIAGVKTSGKEADLPVRPPIEEAEVAKRDTKLEKHIAALARLRQTTNALVYGEYADILVRNEQLVFVRQYNKEAVIAAFNIADTAVSLDFEWQGEKYAVELAPHDSRVIVKE
;
A
#
# COMPACT_ATOMS: atom_id res chain seq x y z
N MET A 1 30.58 38.24 -4.80
CA MET A 1 31.60 37.23 -4.44
C MET A 1 31.01 36.38 -3.33
N MET A 2 31.20 35.07 -3.36
CA MET A 2 30.64 34.16 -2.34
C MET A 2 31.40 34.27 -1.02
N ASP A 3 30.73 34.09 0.11
CA ASP A 3 31.38 33.77 1.38
C ASP A 3 31.79 32.28 1.39
N ASN A 4 33.03 32.00 1.01
CA ASN A 4 33.59 30.65 1.07
C ASN A 4 33.53 30.05 2.49
N TYR A 5 33.70 30.85 3.55
CA TYR A 5 33.67 30.34 4.92
C TYR A 5 32.24 29.94 5.32
N GLY A 6 31.25 30.77 5.00
CA GLY A 6 29.83 30.44 5.15
C GLY A 6 29.42 29.21 4.34
N PHE A 7 29.94 29.06 3.12
CA PHE A 7 29.73 27.88 2.28
C PHE A 7 30.31 26.60 2.91
N TYR A 8 31.60 26.59 3.25
CA TYR A 8 32.28 25.43 3.86
C TYR A 8 31.79 25.08 5.27
N THR A 9 31.18 26.01 6.00
CA THR A 9 30.64 25.76 7.35
C THR A 9 29.14 25.45 7.39
N GLY A 10 28.48 25.31 6.24
CA GLY A 10 27.06 24.97 6.18
C GLY A 10 26.15 26.09 6.68
N LYS A 11 26.44 27.34 6.28
CA LYS A 11 25.74 28.56 6.72
C LYS A 11 25.24 29.45 5.58
N SER A 12 25.60 29.16 4.32
CA SER A 12 25.05 29.86 3.15
C SER A 12 23.60 29.42 2.90
N PHE A 13 22.82 30.36 2.37
CA PHE A 13 21.43 30.17 1.87
C PHE A 13 21.28 30.77 0.46
N ASP A 14 22.37 31.27 -0.09
CA ASP A 14 22.54 32.19 -1.22
C ASP A 14 23.59 31.67 -2.22
N ALA A 15 24.04 30.42 -2.04
CA ALA A 15 25.00 29.75 -2.91
C ALA A 15 24.56 29.70 -4.38
N TYR A 16 23.25 29.63 -4.67
CA TYR A 16 22.74 29.71 -6.06
C TYR A 16 22.99 31.07 -6.72
N GLU A 17 23.12 32.18 -5.97
CA GLU A 17 23.47 33.49 -6.55
C GLU A 17 24.93 33.51 -7.05
N PHE A 18 25.73 32.51 -6.65
CA PHE A 18 27.07 32.28 -7.14
C PHE A 18 27.15 31.13 -8.14
N PHE A 19 26.67 29.93 -7.82
CA PHE A 19 26.78 28.73 -8.65
C PHE A 19 25.72 28.64 -9.74
N GLY A 20 25.92 27.73 -10.70
CA GLY A 20 25.02 27.53 -11.83
C GLY A 20 25.47 28.30 -13.08
N CYS A 21 24.54 28.48 -14.01
CA CYS A 21 24.70 29.34 -15.19
C CYS A 21 23.98 30.67 -14.99
N HIS A 22 24.72 31.78 -15.06
CA HIS A 22 24.21 33.14 -14.92
C HIS A 22 24.45 33.92 -16.22
N THR A 23 23.40 34.50 -16.80
CA THR A 23 23.46 35.23 -18.08
C THR A 23 23.66 36.74 -17.90
N ASP A 24 24.34 37.38 -18.85
CA ASP A 24 24.36 38.83 -19.02
C ASP A 24 24.01 39.23 -20.48
N GLU A 25 24.17 40.50 -20.84
CA GLU A 25 23.84 41.02 -22.18
C GLU A 25 24.67 40.39 -23.32
N ASN A 26 25.84 39.83 -23.01
CA ASN A 26 26.82 39.38 -24.01
C ASN A 26 27.09 37.87 -23.97
N GLY A 27 26.71 37.17 -22.91
CA GLY A 27 26.95 35.73 -22.76
C GLY A 27 26.52 35.18 -21.40
N ALA A 28 27.25 34.19 -20.91
CA ALA A 28 26.98 33.58 -19.60
C ALA A 28 28.25 33.16 -18.86
N VAL A 29 28.20 33.21 -17.53
CA VAL A 29 29.19 32.64 -16.62
C VAL A 29 28.64 31.35 -15.99
N PHE A 30 29.42 30.27 -16.11
CA PHE A 30 29.14 28.96 -15.54
C PHE A 30 30.07 28.74 -14.35
N ARG A 31 29.54 28.31 -13.20
CA ARG A 31 30.33 28.05 -11.98
C ARG A 31 29.84 26.80 -11.25
N VAL A 32 30.78 25.96 -10.83
CA VAL A 32 30.47 24.71 -10.12
C VAL A 32 31.51 24.39 -9.04
N PHE A 33 31.07 23.74 -7.95
CA PHE A 33 31.93 23.19 -6.90
C PHE A 33 32.25 21.73 -7.21
N ALA A 34 33.54 21.41 -7.36
CA ALA A 34 34.01 20.07 -7.72
C ALA A 34 35.51 19.95 -7.36
N PRO A 35 35.84 19.84 -6.07
CA PRO A 35 37.22 19.99 -5.59
C PRO A 35 38.17 18.92 -6.14
N ALA A 36 37.74 17.66 -6.22
CA ALA A 36 38.57 16.52 -6.63
C ALA A 36 38.66 16.31 -8.16
N ALA A 37 37.86 17.03 -8.95
CA ALA A 37 37.95 16.99 -10.41
C ALA A 37 39.34 17.44 -10.90
N VAL A 38 39.85 16.79 -11.95
CA VAL A 38 41.18 17.09 -12.53
C VAL A 38 41.08 18.11 -13.67
N ARG A 39 40.01 18.05 -14.45
CA ARG A 39 39.60 19.05 -15.44
C ARG A 39 38.08 19.09 -15.52
N ILE A 40 37.49 20.26 -15.72
CA ILE A 40 36.09 20.40 -16.12
C ILE A 40 36.03 21.20 -17.42
N SER A 41 35.04 20.93 -18.26
CA SER A 41 34.74 21.72 -19.45
C SER A 41 33.23 21.85 -19.63
N VAL A 42 32.77 23.01 -20.06
CA VAL A 42 31.36 23.22 -20.43
C VAL A 42 31.19 22.78 -21.88
N ILE A 43 30.17 21.97 -22.13
CA ILE A 43 29.72 21.57 -23.47
C ILE A 43 28.26 22.00 -23.64
N GLY A 44 27.87 22.48 -24.82
CA GLY A 44 26.51 22.92 -25.07
C GLY A 44 26.28 23.41 -26.50
N GLU A 45 25.07 23.83 -26.83
CA GLU A 45 24.71 24.19 -28.21
C GLU A 45 25.53 25.36 -28.75
N PHE A 46 25.82 26.36 -27.91
CA PHE A 46 26.63 27.54 -28.26
C PHE A 46 28.07 27.21 -28.68
N ASN A 47 28.62 26.05 -28.30
CA ASN A 47 29.95 25.60 -28.69
C ASN A 47 29.93 24.32 -29.54
N GLY A 48 28.77 23.90 -30.04
CA GLY A 48 28.64 22.66 -30.83
C GLY A 48 29.00 21.41 -30.02
N TRP A 49 28.72 21.42 -28.71
CA TRP A 49 29.05 20.37 -27.74
C TRP A 49 30.56 20.05 -27.64
N GLN A 50 31.43 21.03 -27.94
CA GLN A 50 32.88 20.91 -27.85
C GLN A 50 33.42 21.34 -26.49
N ASP A 51 34.48 20.68 -26.01
CA ASP A 51 35.16 21.00 -24.74
C ASP A 51 35.55 22.50 -24.66
N THR A 52 34.85 23.28 -23.83
CA THR A 52 35.29 24.63 -23.41
C THR A 52 35.84 24.59 -21.98
N PRO A 53 37.17 24.62 -21.76
CA PRO A 53 37.76 24.39 -20.44
C PRO A 53 37.36 25.43 -19.38
N MET A 54 37.08 24.95 -18.17
CA MET A 54 36.87 25.80 -16.99
C MET A 54 38.19 26.02 -16.24
N ASN A 55 38.30 27.16 -15.58
CA ASN A 55 39.45 27.53 -14.75
C ASN A 55 39.11 27.34 -13.27
N LYS A 56 40.07 26.87 -12.46
CA LYS A 56 39.95 26.88 -11.00
C LYS A 56 40.03 28.33 -10.48
N ILE A 57 39.14 28.70 -9.56
CA ILE A 57 39.05 30.05 -8.98
C ILE A 57 38.99 30.01 -7.44
N GLY A 58 39.19 31.18 -6.81
CA GLY A 58 39.17 31.31 -5.35
C GLY A 58 40.35 30.59 -4.70
N ASP A 59 40.06 29.61 -3.86
CA ASP A 59 41.02 28.72 -3.21
C ASP A 59 41.43 27.51 -4.06
N GLY A 60 40.79 27.32 -5.23
CA GLY A 60 41.05 26.21 -6.15
C GLY A 60 40.05 25.05 -6.07
N ASN A 61 39.00 25.13 -5.25
CA ASN A 61 37.95 24.10 -5.20
C ASN A 61 36.76 24.37 -6.13
N PHE A 62 36.61 25.62 -6.57
CA PHE A 62 35.56 26.07 -7.47
C PHE A 62 36.08 26.21 -8.90
N TRP A 63 35.22 25.90 -9.87
CA TRP A 63 35.51 26.04 -11.30
C TRP A 63 34.63 27.11 -11.92
N ALA A 64 35.17 27.91 -12.85
CA ALA A 64 34.41 28.91 -13.60
C ALA A 64 34.88 29.09 -15.05
N VAL A 65 33.95 29.47 -15.92
CA VAL A 65 34.23 30.01 -17.26
C VAL A 65 33.16 31.04 -17.65
N TYR A 66 33.56 32.07 -18.41
CA TYR A 66 32.63 32.96 -19.10
C TYR A 66 32.68 32.64 -20.60
N ILE A 67 31.52 32.60 -21.26
CA ILE A 67 31.39 32.26 -22.67
C ILE A 67 30.47 33.30 -23.32
N GLU A 68 31.01 34.03 -24.30
CA GLU A 68 30.28 34.99 -25.12
C GLU A 68 29.27 34.29 -26.05
N GLY A 69 28.17 34.97 -26.37
CA GLY A 69 27.16 34.52 -27.34
C GLY A 69 26.18 33.46 -26.83
N VAL A 70 26.32 32.99 -25.58
CA VAL A 70 25.37 32.11 -24.89
C VAL A 70 24.03 32.83 -24.68
N LYS A 71 22.91 32.12 -24.82
CA LYS A 71 21.55 32.67 -24.72
C LYS A 71 20.63 31.78 -23.88
N PRO A 72 19.64 32.38 -23.18
CA PRO A 72 18.54 31.62 -22.58
C PRO A 72 17.87 30.67 -23.57
N GLY A 73 17.46 29.51 -23.07
CA GLY A 73 16.89 28.40 -23.86
C GLY A 73 17.92 27.40 -24.38
N GLN A 74 19.22 27.72 -24.40
CA GLN A 74 20.24 26.79 -24.90
C GLN A 74 20.59 25.68 -23.89
N MET A 75 20.91 24.49 -24.39
CA MET A 75 21.30 23.33 -23.58
C MET A 75 22.81 23.27 -23.29
N TYR A 76 23.18 22.81 -22.09
CA TYR A 76 24.58 22.60 -21.65
C TYR A 76 24.74 21.47 -20.62
N LYS A 77 25.98 21.00 -20.46
CA LYS A 77 26.44 20.03 -19.44
C LYS A 77 27.84 20.35 -18.94
N TYR A 78 28.19 19.88 -17.74
CA TYR A 78 29.57 19.85 -17.24
C TYR A 78 30.23 18.51 -17.55
N LYS A 79 31.30 18.54 -18.35
CA LYS A 79 32.11 17.38 -18.67
C LYS A 79 33.28 17.30 -17.70
N ILE A 80 33.19 16.37 -16.75
CA ILE A 80 34.08 16.26 -15.60
C ILE A 80 35.09 15.12 -15.84
N TYR A 81 36.38 15.41 -15.68
CA TYR A 81 37.50 14.49 -15.93
C TYR A 81 38.16 14.01 -14.64
N LYS A 82 38.41 12.70 -14.59
CA LYS A 82 39.08 11.99 -13.51
C LYS A 82 40.59 11.85 -13.77
N SER A 83 41.34 11.42 -12.76
CA SER A 83 42.80 11.28 -12.81
C SER A 83 43.32 10.17 -13.74
N ASP A 84 42.47 9.22 -14.12
CA ASP A 84 42.74 8.18 -15.12
C ASP A 84 42.49 8.66 -16.58
N GLY A 85 41.99 9.89 -16.76
CA GLY A 85 41.63 10.47 -18.05
C GLY A 85 40.22 10.16 -18.53
N SER A 86 39.44 9.35 -17.79
CA SER A 86 38.02 9.13 -18.07
C SER A 86 37.19 10.39 -17.77
N CYS A 87 36.02 10.51 -18.39
CA CYS A 87 35.09 11.61 -18.15
C CYS A 87 33.62 11.18 -18.14
N MET A 88 32.78 12.04 -17.58
CA MET A 88 31.33 11.91 -17.53
C MET A 88 30.67 13.28 -17.73
N ASP A 89 29.52 13.31 -18.42
CA ASP A 89 28.76 14.51 -18.71
C ASP A 89 27.60 14.66 -17.70
N HIS A 90 27.70 15.63 -16.80
CA HIS A 90 26.72 15.90 -15.74
C HIS A 90 25.80 17.08 -16.09
N CYS A 91 24.59 17.09 -15.54
CA CYS A 91 23.79 18.31 -15.42
C CYS A 91 24.42 19.27 -14.38
N ASP A 92 23.96 20.53 -14.37
CA ASP A 92 24.37 21.51 -13.37
C ASP A 92 23.60 21.28 -12.05
N PRO A 93 24.28 21.02 -10.91
CA PRO A 93 23.63 20.90 -9.60
C PRO A 93 22.78 22.11 -9.21
N TYR A 94 23.13 23.30 -9.72
CA TYR A 94 22.45 24.59 -9.52
C TYR A 94 21.75 25.08 -10.80
N GLY A 95 21.46 24.19 -11.75
CA GLY A 95 20.75 24.53 -12.98
C GLY A 95 19.30 24.94 -12.71
N TYR A 96 18.87 26.07 -13.29
CA TYR A 96 17.50 26.62 -13.17
C TYR A 96 16.50 26.06 -14.20
N GLY A 97 16.90 25.04 -14.96
CA GLY A 97 16.04 24.30 -15.87
C GLY A 97 16.80 23.13 -16.50
N MET A 98 16.07 22.12 -16.97
CA MET A 98 16.61 20.91 -17.60
C MET A 98 15.77 20.48 -18.81
N GLU A 99 16.33 19.57 -19.62
CA GLU A 99 15.57 18.86 -20.67
C GLU A 99 14.49 17.94 -20.09
N LEU A 100 13.48 17.63 -20.91
CA LEU A 100 12.45 16.64 -20.58
C LEU A 100 13.03 15.22 -20.52
N ARG A 101 12.86 14.57 -19.37
CA ARG A 101 13.26 13.17 -19.12
C ARG A 101 12.76 12.20 -20.21
N PRO A 102 13.61 11.29 -20.74
CA PRO A 102 14.87 10.83 -20.18
C PRO A 102 16.12 11.60 -20.63
N ALA A 103 15.97 12.75 -21.29
CA ALA A 103 17.09 13.65 -21.56
C ALA A 103 17.54 14.39 -20.28
N SER A 104 18.70 15.05 -20.28
CA SER A 104 19.38 15.43 -19.02
C SER A 104 20.38 16.57 -19.07
N ALA A 105 20.44 17.36 -20.14
CA ALA A 105 21.16 18.62 -20.15
C ALA A 105 20.45 19.66 -19.28
N SER A 106 21.22 20.55 -18.67
CA SER A 106 20.69 21.77 -18.08
C SER A 106 20.41 22.79 -19.18
N ILE A 107 19.43 23.66 -18.96
CA ILE A 107 19.04 24.71 -19.89
C ILE A 107 19.45 26.05 -19.30
N VAL A 108 20.09 26.91 -20.11
CA VAL A 108 20.40 28.29 -19.73
C VAL A 108 19.09 29.06 -19.54
N ARG A 109 18.92 29.71 -18.39
CA ARG A 109 17.71 30.48 -18.04
C ARG A 109 18.10 31.79 -17.38
N ASN A 110 17.27 32.82 -17.55
CA ASN A 110 17.32 34.01 -16.70
C ASN A 110 16.38 33.78 -15.50
N LEU A 111 16.92 33.63 -14.30
CA LEU A 111 16.13 33.47 -13.07
C LEU A 111 15.24 34.69 -12.77
N TYR A 112 15.67 35.86 -13.25
CA TYR A 112 15.02 37.17 -13.07
C TYR A 112 14.25 37.60 -14.34
N GLY A 113 13.74 36.62 -15.12
CA GLY A 113 12.93 36.86 -16.31
C GLY A 113 11.46 37.21 -16.03
N TYR A 114 10.98 36.88 -14.83
CA TYR A 114 9.61 37.09 -14.37
C TYR A 114 9.57 38.00 -13.14
N GLU A 115 8.71 39.01 -13.16
CA GLU A 115 8.40 39.88 -12.02
C GLU A 115 7.03 39.48 -11.44
N PHE A 116 7.02 39.07 -10.16
CA PHE A 116 5.80 38.75 -9.41
C PHE A 116 4.94 39.99 -9.15
N GLN A 117 3.62 39.80 -9.06
CA GLN A 117 2.66 40.86 -8.69
C GLN A 117 1.93 40.56 -7.36
N ASP A 118 2.24 39.44 -6.71
CA ASP A 118 1.72 38.94 -5.42
C ASP A 118 2.09 39.76 -4.17
N ASP A 119 2.59 40.99 -4.35
CA ASP A 119 3.10 41.87 -3.31
C ASP A 119 2.03 42.20 -2.22
N ALA A 120 0.75 41.95 -2.49
CA ALA A 120 -0.34 42.01 -1.51
C ALA A 120 -0.53 40.70 -0.69
N TRP A 121 -0.26 39.54 -1.28
CA TRP A 121 -0.25 38.24 -0.59
C TRP A 121 0.96 38.13 0.35
N MET A 122 2.15 38.43 -0.15
CA MET A 122 3.41 38.29 0.60
C MET A 122 3.45 39.14 1.89
N LYS A 123 2.66 40.23 1.96
CA LYS A 123 2.48 41.07 3.16
C LYS A 123 1.49 40.50 4.20
N LYS A 124 0.58 39.59 3.80
CA LYS A 124 -0.42 38.93 4.69
C LYS A 124 -0.18 37.43 4.89
N ARG A 125 0.83 36.86 4.23
CA ARG A 125 1.23 35.45 4.30
C ARG A 125 1.30 34.97 5.76
N SER A 126 0.65 33.84 6.02
CA SER A 126 0.46 33.28 7.36
C SER A 126 1.00 31.86 7.43
N ASN A 127 1.64 31.50 8.53
CA ASN A 127 2.14 30.15 8.75
C ASN A 127 1.02 29.16 9.20
N GLY A 128 -0.24 29.54 9.04
CA GLY A 128 -1.42 28.76 9.40
C GLY A 128 -1.73 28.64 10.90
N VAL A 129 -0.84 29.07 11.81
CA VAL A 129 -0.99 28.79 13.25
C VAL A 129 -2.25 29.47 13.82
N ALA A 130 -2.38 30.78 13.60
CA ALA A 130 -3.49 31.62 14.08
C ALA A 130 -4.52 31.93 12.97
N SER A 131 -4.69 31.02 12.00
CA SER A 131 -5.64 31.14 10.88
C SER A 131 -6.16 29.77 10.45
N ALA A 132 -7.18 29.71 9.58
CA ALA A 132 -7.56 28.47 8.93
C ALA A 132 -6.43 27.97 8.00
N LEU A 133 -6.14 26.67 8.02
CA LEU A 133 -5.20 26.01 7.12
C LEU A 133 -5.80 24.67 6.65
N ASN A 134 -6.40 24.70 5.46
CA ASN A 134 -7.00 23.55 4.79
C ASN A 134 -6.24 23.29 3.49
N ILE A 135 -5.39 22.26 3.50
CA ILE A 135 -4.44 21.93 2.45
C ILE A 135 -5.03 20.85 1.52
N TYR A 136 -5.02 21.12 0.22
CA TYR A 136 -5.26 20.13 -0.84
C TYR A 136 -3.93 19.62 -1.39
N GLU A 137 -3.57 18.39 -1.04
CA GLU A 137 -2.32 17.76 -1.52
C GLU A 137 -2.54 17.19 -2.94
N ILE A 138 -1.65 17.53 -3.88
CA ILE A 138 -1.76 17.13 -5.29
C ILE A 138 -0.42 16.68 -5.89
N HIS A 139 -0.50 15.71 -6.80
CA HIS A 139 0.56 15.46 -7.78
C HIS A 139 0.14 16.09 -9.13
N ALA A 140 0.87 17.13 -9.53
CA ALA A 140 0.56 17.94 -10.72
C ALA A 140 0.36 17.13 -12.01
N GLY A 141 1.06 16.00 -12.16
CA GLY A 141 1.00 15.16 -13.35
C GLY A 141 -0.16 14.17 -13.43
N SER A 142 -0.95 14.02 -12.36
CA SER A 142 -2.06 13.05 -12.26
C SER A 142 -3.32 13.54 -11.55
N TRP A 143 -3.41 14.83 -11.19
CA TRP A 143 -4.67 15.43 -10.75
C TRP A 143 -5.72 15.41 -11.89
N LYS A 144 -5.41 16.12 -12.99
CA LYS A 144 -6.25 16.26 -14.17
C LYS A 144 -5.34 16.44 -15.39
N LYS A 145 -5.69 15.87 -16.55
CA LYS A 145 -4.81 15.86 -17.72
C LYS A 145 -5.51 16.42 -18.97
N PRO A 146 -4.80 17.17 -19.83
CA PRO A 146 -5.31 17.51 -21.15
C PRO A 146 -5.32 16.26 -22.05
N GLN A 147 -5.96 16.36 -23.21
CA GLN A 147 -6.07 15.27 -24.19
C GLN A 147 -4.71 14.64 -24.59
N ASN A 148 -3.61 15.39 -24.50
CA ASN A 148 -2.26 14.90 -24.77
C ASN A 148 -1.28 15.45 -23.72
N GLY A 149 -0.61 14.59 -22.96
CA GLY A 149 0.47 14.97 -22.03
C GLY A 149 -0.01 15.49 -20.68
N TRP A 150 0.46 16.67 -20.30
CA TRP A 150 0.17 17.36 -19.04
C TRP A 150 -0.17 18.83 -19.30
N TYR A 151 -0.86 19.46 -18.36
CA TYR A 151 -1.01 20.92 -18.39
C TYR A 151 0.33 21.61 -18.14
N ARG A 152 0.50 22.80 -18.70
CA ARG A 152 1.52 23.74 -18.21
C ARG A 152 1.21 24.16 -16.78
N TYR A 153 2.21 24.60 -16.01
CA TYR A 153 2.02 25.16 -14.67
C TYR A 153 0.93 26.25 -14.64
N ASP A 154 0.95 27.19 -15.59
CA ASP A 154 -0.02 28.28 -15.64
C ASP A 154 -1.43 27.84 -16.09
N GLU A 155 -1.52 26.81 -16.94
CA GLU A 155 -2.79 26.15 -17.29
C GLU A 155 -3.38 25.36 -16.12
N LEU A 156 -2.53 24.66 -15.36
CA LEU A 156 -2.90 23.94 -14.15
C LEU A 156 -3.43 24.90 -13.07
N ALA A 157 -2.78 26.04 -12.87
CA ALA A 157 -3.26 27.10 -11.97
C ALA A 157 -4.67 27.58 -12.35
N MET A 158 -4.93 27.81 -13.65
CA MET A 158 -6.25 28.22 -14.15
C MET A 158 -7.33 27.14 -13.96
N GLN A 159 -6.98 25.85 -13.88
CA GLN A 159 -7.91 24.77 -13.52
C GLN A 159 -8.09 24.63 -11.99
N LEU A 160 -7.03 24.81 -11.21
CA LEU A 160 -7.02 24.66 -9.75
C LEU A 160 -7.78 25.77 -9.03
N VAL A 161 -7.55 27.04 -9.38
CA VAL A 161 -8.16 28.21 -8.71
C VAL A 161 -9.68 28.09 -8.51
N PRO A 162 -10.51 27.79 -9.53
CA PRO A 162 -11.95 27.65 -9.32
C PRO A 162 -12.29 26.42 -8.45
N TYR A 163 -11.61 25.30 -8.66
CA TYR A 163 -11.86 24.05 -7.92
C TYR A 163 -11.57 24.19 -6.43
N LEU A 164 -10.42 24.78 -6.08
CA LEU A 164 -10.01 25.01 -4.68
C LEU A 164 -10.97 25.95 -3.95
N LYS A 165 -11.46 27.00 -4.64
CA LYS A 165 -12.46 27.92 -4.11
C LYS A 165 -13.84 27.29 -3.95
N GLU A 166 -14.25 26.45 -4.90
CA GLU A 166 -15.50 25.67 -4.79
C GLU A 166 -15.45 24.70 -3.60
N TYR A 167 -14.33 24.00 -3.42
CA TYR A 167 -14.12 23.01 -2.35
C TYR A 167 -13.56 23.57 -1.03
N GLY A 168 -13.44 24.89 -0.85
CA GLY A 168 -13.05 25.48 0.44
C GLY A 168 -11.62 25.15 0.89
N TYR A 169 -10.69 24.98 -0.06
CA TYR A 169 -9.26 24.83 0.20
C TYR A 169 -8.55 26.17 0.03
N ASN A 170 -7.77 26.58 1.05
CA ASN A 170 -7.02 27.85 1.02
C ASN A 170 -5.51 27.67 0.86
N TYR A 171 -5.02 26.43 0.84
CA TYR A 171 -3.65 26.07 0.47
C TYR A 171 -3.64 24.84 -0.43
N ILE A 172 -2.62 24.71 -1.27
CA ILE A 172 -2.22 23.43 -1.89
C ILE A 172 -0.89 22.94 -1.31
N GLU A 173 -0.67 21.63 -1.34
CA GLU A 173 0.65 21.01 -1.13
C GLU A 173 1.02 20.25 -2.41
N LEU A 174 2.13 20.65 -3.03
CA LEU A 174 2.63 20.06 -4.27
C LEU A 174 3.65 18.97 -3.95
N LEU A 175 3.39 17.73 -4.38
CA LEU A 175 4.41 16.67 -4.44
C LEU A 175 5.63 17.15 -5.27
N PRO A 176 6.84 16.62 -5.03
CA PRO A 176 8.08 17.34 -5.32
C PRO A 176 8.23 17.82 -6.78
N ILE A 177 8.35 19.14 -6.94
CA ILE A 177 8.43 19.81 -8.25
C ILE A 177 9.87 19.86 -8.83
N GLY A 178 10.90 19.55 -8.03
CA GLY A 178 12.29 19.46 -8.51
C GLY A 178 12.48 18.39 -9.60
N GLU A 179 13.37 18.62 -10.56
CA GLU A 179 13.47 17.75 -11.75
C GLU A 179 13.93 16.33 -11.40
N HIS A 180 13.18 15.33 -11.86
CA HIS A 180 13.31 13.92 -11.46
C HIS A 180 13.21 12.97 -12.67
N PRO A 181 14.00 11.88 -12.72
CA PRO A 181 14.15 11.04 -13.92
C PRO A 181 12.96 10.12 -14.20
N CYS A 182 12.14 9.81 -13.19
CA CYS A 182 11.15 8.75 -13.20
C CYS A 182 9.81 9.24 -12.62
N ASP A 183 8.69 9.10 -13.35
CA ASP A 183 7.37 9.55 -12.87
C ASP A 183 6.90 8.71 -11.68
N GLU A 184 7.25 7.41 -11.70
CA GLU A 184 6.99 6.42 -10.66
C GLU A 184 7.78 6.67 -9.36
N SER A 185 8.58 7.75 -9.29
CA SER A 185 9.16 8.26 -8.03
C SER A 185 8.30 9.37 -7.38
N TRP A 186 7.23 9.80 -8.06
CA TRP A 186 6.33 10.91 -7.70
C TRP A 186 7.01 12.26 -7.43
N GLY A 187 8.30 12.38 -7.77
CA GLY A 187 9.15 13.54 -7.49
C GLY A 187 10.23 13.29 -6.43
N TYR A 188 10.06 12.29 -5.55
CA TYR A 188 10.92 12.09 -4.39
C TYR A 188 12.37 11.70 -4.74
N GLN A 189 12.60 11.05 -5.88
CA GLN A 189 13.96 10.81 -6.39
C GLN A 189 14.45 12.00 -7.24
N CYS A 190 14.65 13.14 -6.58
CA CYS A 190 15.09 14.37 -7.22
C CYS A 190 16.52 14.27 -7.80
N SER A 191 16.74 14.91 -8.96
CA SER A 191 18.01 14.98 -9.68
C SER A 191 18.46 16.42 -9.99
N GLY A 192 17.52 17.33 -10.28
CA GLY A 192 17.75 18.74 -10.56
C GLY A 192 17.09 19.64 -9.51
N PHE A 193 17.72 19.75 -8.34
CA PHE A 193 17.16 20.41 -7.15
C PHE A 193 16.75 21.88 -7.33
N TYR A 194 17.39 22.60 -8.26
CA TYR A 194 17.11 24.00 -8.59
C TYR A 194 16.28 24.16 -9.87
N SER A 195 15.84 23.07 -10.49
CA SER A 195 15.01 23.08 -11.71
C SER A 195 13.59 22.64 -11.39
N PRO A 196 12.55 23.48 -11.60
CA PRO A 196 11.18 22.99 -11.64
C PRO A 196 11.04 22.07 -12.86
N THR A 197 10.34 20.94 -12.69
CA THR A 197 10.30 19.87 -13.70
C THR A 197 9.72 20.34 -15.04
N SER A 198 10.49 20.08 -16.09
CA SER A 198 10.20 20.43 -17.48
C SER A 198 8.91 19.78 -18.03
N ARG A 199 8.36 18.77 -17.34
CA ARG A 199 7.06 18.13 -17.63
C ARG A 199 5.92 19.14 -17.78
N TYR A 200 5.93 20.21 -16.98
CA TYR A 200 4.85 21.19 -16.89
C TYR A 200 5.27 22.58 -17.40
N GLY A 201 6.40 22.69 -18.11
CA GLY A 201 6.84 23.93 -18.77
C GLY A 201 8.18 24.46 -18.26
N THR A 202 8.24 25.76 -17.96
CA THR A 202 9.48 26.47 -17.61
C THR A 202 9.43 27.09 -16.21
N LEU A 203 10.56 27.62 -15.74
CA LEU A 203 10.60 28.30 -14.43
C LEU A 203 9.68 29.51 -14.37
N ASP A 204 9.55 30.27 -15.47
CA ASP A 204 8.67 31.43 -15.55
C ASP A 204 7.19 31.01 -15.50
N ASP A 205 6.87 29.83 -16.04
CA ASP A 205 5.53 29.24 -15.96
C ASP A 205 5.20 28.78 -14.53
N TYR A 206 6.18 28.24 -13.79
CA TYR A 206 5.99 27.89 -12.38
C TYR A 206 5.86 29.14 -11.51
N LYS A 207 6.70 30.17 -11.68
CA LYS A 207 6.53 31.47 -11.00
C LYS A 207 5.13 32.05 -11.26
N LYS A 208 4.67 32.03 -12.51
CA LYS A 208 3.32 32.45 -12.92
C LYS A 208 2.19 31.62 -12.29
N MET A 209 2.38 30.31 -12.09
CA MET A 209 1.42 29.48 -11.35
C MET A 209 1.27 29.94 -9.90
N ILE A 210 2.38 30.18 -9.21
CA ILE A 210 2.37 30.69 -7.83
C ILE A 210 1.69 32.07 -7.78
N ASP A 211 2.07 32.99 -8.67
CA ASP A 211 1.49 34.34 -8.75
C ASP A 211 -0.04 34.31 -8.98
N ILE A 212 -0.53 33.42 -9.86
CA ILE A 212 -1.97 33.20 -10.09
C ILE A 212 -2.70 32.70 -8.84
N LEU A 213 -2.08 31.81 -8.05
CA LEU A 213 -2.67 31.26 -6.82
C LEU A 213 -2.69 32.32 -5.70
N HIS A 214 -1.60 33.06 -5.54
CA HIS A 214 -1.49 34.17 -4.58
C HIS A 214 -2.47 35.32 -4.88
N HIS A 215 -2.66 35.68 -6.16
CA HIS A 215 -3.72 36.62 -6.59
C HIS A 215 -5.15 36.14 -6.29
N ASN A 216 -5.31 34.85 -5.98
CA ASN A 216 -6.57 34.23 -5.66
C ASN A 216 -6.72 33.91 -4.17
N ASP A 217 -5.81 34.36 -3.31
CA ASP A 217 -5.77 34.08 -1.87
C ASP A 217 -5.62 32.58 -1.53
N ILE A 218 -4.91 31.84 -2.39
CA ILE A 218 -4.55 30.43 -2.19
C ILE A 218 -3.03 30.35 -2.01
N GLY A 219 -2.59 29.80 -0.89
CA GLY A 219 -1.17 29.59 -0.62
C GLY A 219 -0.62 28.28 -1.18
N VAL A 220 0.71 28.19 -1.28
CA VAL A 220 1.42 27.04 -1.88
C VAL A 220 2.49 26.49 -0.95
N VAL A 221 2.29 25.26 -0.50
CA VAL A 221 3.32 24.40 0.12
C VAL A 221 3.94 23.51 -0.97
N MET A 222 5.23 23.22 -0.87
CA MET A 222 5.92 22.31 -1.77
C MET A 222 6.69 21.25 -0.98
N ASP A 223 6.63 20.01 -1.43
CA ASP A 223 7.46 18.95 -0.88
C ASP A 223 8.94 19.15 -1.23
N PHE A 224 9.76 19.10 -0.19
CA PHE A 224 11.20 19.29 -0.25
C PHE A 224 11.89 18.05 0.32
N VAL A 225 12.91 17.55 -0.40
CA VAL A 225 13.56 16.27 -0.11
C VAL A 225 15.01 16.51 0.36
N PRO A 226 15.24 16.84 1.65
CA PRO A 226 16.59 17.04 2.19
C PRO A 226 17.32 15.74 2.53
N VAL A 227 16.62 14.59 2.53
CA VAL A 227 17.15 13.31 3.02
C VAL A 227 18.01 12.61 1.95
N HIS A 228 17.52 12.53 0.72
CA HIS A 228 18.04 11.64 -0.32
C HIS A 228 17.92 12.23 -1.75
N PHE A 229 18.60 11.62 -2.72
CA PHE A 229 18.63 12.02 -4.14
C PHE A 229 18.86 10.83 -5.09
N ALA A 230 18.55 10.99 -6.37
CA ALA A 230 18.62 9.92 -7.38
C ALA A 230 20.03 9.33 -7.60
N LEU A 231 20.10 8.04 -7.98
CA LEU A 231 21.37 7.36 -8.30
C LEU A 231 21.98 7.75 -9.65
N ASP A 232 21.25 8.48 -10.48
CA ASP A 232 21.61 8.79 -11.86
C ASP A 232 22.97 9.48 -11.96
N ALA A 233 23.90 8.83 -12.66
CA ALA A 233 25.29 9.25 -12.72
C ALA A 233 25.52 10.59 -13.47
N TYR A 234 24.52 11.10 -14.19
CA TYR A 234 24.56 12.46 -14.75
C TYR A 234 24.22 13.54 -13.70
N ALA A 235 23.65 13.18 -12.56
CA ALA A 235 23.27 14.08 -11.49
C ALA A 235 24.36 14.13 -10.41
N LEU A 236 23.96 14.24 -9.13
CA LEU A 236 24.86 14.46 -7.99
C LEU A 236 25.71 13.23 -7.60
N ALA A 237 25.33 12.02 -8.03
CA ALA A 237 25.98 10.77 -7.63
C ALA A 237 27.43 10.70 -8.14
N LYS A 238 28.40 10.67 -7.22
CA LYS A 238 29.85 10.70 -7.48
C LYS A 238 30.31 11.87 -8.37
N PHE A 239 29.68 13.04 -8.21
CA PHE A 239 29.76 14.20 -9.10
C PHE A 239 31.19 14.59 -9.56
N ASP A 240 32.16 14.73 -8.64
CA ASP A 240 33.54 15.08 -9.00
C ASP A 240 34.48 13.87 -9.18
N GLY A 241 33.91 12.68 -9.26
CA GLY A 241 34.60 11.39 -9.19
C GLY A 241 34.70 10.81 -7.77
N THR A 242 34.40 11.59 -6.73
CA THR A 242 34.36 11.15 -5.33
C THR A 242 32.94 11.24 -4.74
N ALA A 243 32.74 10.63 -3.57
CA ALA A 243 31.50 10.83 -2.80
C ALA A 243 31.46 12.27 -2.26
N LEU A 244 30.81 13.16 -3.02
CA LEU A 244 30.80 14.60 -2.80
C LEU A 244 29.52 15.04 -2.07
N TYR A 245 28.37 14.51 -2.48
CA TYR A 245 27.06 14.81 -1.90
C TYR A 245 26.56 13.69 -0.97
N GLU A 246 26.93 12.45 -1.29
CA GLU A 246 26.56 11.22 -0.58
C GLU A 246 27.59 10.80 0.49
N TYR A 247 27.17 9.95 1.42
CA TYR A 247 28.11 9.24 2.30
C TYR A 247 28.93 8.20 1.50
N PRO A 248 30.26 8.09 1.72
CA PRO A 248 31.14 7.20 0.93
C PRO A 248 30.95 5.69 1.19
N HIS A 249 30.24 5.31 2.26
CA HIS A 249 30.02 3.91 2.62
C HIS A 249 28.56 3.52 2.42
N LYS A 250 28.29 2.48 1.60
CA LYS A 250 26.93 2.07 1.18
C LYS A 250 25.95 1.86 2.35
N ASP A 251 26.44 1.34 3.48
CA ASP A 251 25.65 1.04 4.70
C ASP A 251 25.09 2.30 5.41
N VAL A 252 25.39 3.49 4.88
CA VAL A 252 24.80 4.79 5.28
C VAL A 252 24.43 5.62 4.04
N GLY A 253 25.23 5.53 2.97
CA GLY A 253 25.02 6.27 1.71
C GLY A 253 23.87 5.78 0.84
N ASN A 254 23.37 4.55 1.05
CA ASN A 254 22.18 4.06 0.38
C ASN A 254 20.92 4.25 1.26
N SER A 255 19.86 4.79 0.68
CA SER A 255 18.52 4.83 1.27
C SER A 255 17.81 3.48 1.11
N GLU A 256 16.73 3.28 1.88
CA GLU A 256 15.85 2.11 1.72
C GLU A 256 15.11 2.12 0.36
N TRP A 257 14.72 3.30 -0.13
CA TRP A 257 14.12 3.50 -1.46
C TRP A 257 15.09 3.35 -2.66
N GLY A 258 16.26 2.75 -2.46
CA GLY A 258 17.23 2.49 -3.54
C GLY A 258 17.91 3.74 -4.12
N SER A 259 18.17 4.75 -3.30
CA SER A 259 18.74 6.05 -3.72
C SER A 259 19.94 6.48 -2.86
N CYS A 260 20.54 7.65 -3.12
CA CYS A 260 21.68 8.16 -2.33
C CYS A 260 21.21 9.06 -1.17
N ASN A 261 21.69 8.81 0.04
CA ASN A 261 21.49 9.69 1.21
C ASN A 261 22.51 10.84 1.22
N PHE A 262 22.05 12.07 1.47
CA PHE A 262 22.92 13.24 1.60
C PHE A 262 23.83 13.16 2.84
N MET A 263 25.08 13.63 2.71
CA MET A 263 26.04 13.70 3.81
C MET A 263 25.90 15.03 4.59
N HIS A 264 24.90 15.13 5.47
CA HIS A 264 24.59 16.37 6.21
C HIS A 264 25.71 16.86 7.16
N SER A 265 26.74 16.06 7.43
CA SER A 265 27.93 16.49 8.16
C SER A 265 28.94 17.29 7.32
N ARG A 266 28.79 17.33 5.98
CA ARG A 266 29.60 18.15 5.08
C ARG A 266 28.96 19.53 4.89
N GLY A 267 29.69 20.60 5.18
CA GLY A 267 29.16 21.98 5.17
C GLY A 267 28.72 22.45 3.79
N GLU A 268 29.40 22.01 2.73
CA GLU A 268 29.05 22.32 1.34
C GLU A 268 27.71 21.70 0.92
N VAL A 269 27.42 20.48 1.41
CA VAL A 269 26.14 19.78 1.20
C VAL A 269 25.03 20.46 1.98
N ARG A 270 25.31 20.86 3.23
CA ARG A 270 24.37 21.68 4.03
C ARG A 270 24.05 23.01 3.33
N SER A 271 25.06 23.71 2.82
CA SER A 271 24.88 24.97 2.08
C SER A 271 24.10 24.76 0.78
N PHE A 272 24.32 23.66 0.06
CA PHE A 272 23.53 23.28 -1.11
C PHE A 272 22.04 23.10 -0.77
N LEU A 273 21.71 22.37 0.30
CA LEU A 273 20.32 22.14 0.72
C LEU A 273 19.65 23.39 1.32
N GLN A 274 20.34 24.10 2.23
CA GLN A 274 19.87 25.37 2.79
C GLN A 274 19.61 26.43 1.71
N SER A 275 20.50 26.50 0.71
CA SER A 275 20.35 27.42 -0.41
C SER A 275 19.24 27.00 -1.37
N CYS A 276 18.95 25.71 -1.50
CA CYS A 276 17.83 25.20 -2.29
C CYS A 276 16.48 25.52 -1.62
N ALA A 277 16.36 25.24 -0.32
CA ALA A 277 15.16 25.60 0.44
C ALA A 277 14.90 27.12 0.42
N ASN A 278 15.94 27.94 0.54
CA ASN A 278 15.81 29.40 0.40
C ASN A 278 15.51 29.85 -1.05
N TYR A 279 16.04 29.16 -2.06
CA TYR A 279 15.77 29.43 -3.48
C TYR A 279 14.27 29.28 -3.81
N TRP A 280 13.63 28.19 -3.37
CA TRP A 280 12.19 28.01 -3.58
C TRP A 280 11.36 29.09 -2.87
N LEU A 281 11.65 29.39 -1.60
CA LEU A 281 10.95 30.41 -0.80
C LEU A 281 11.19 31.86 -1.30
N LYS A 282 12.39 32.17 -1.81
CA LYS A 282 12.79 33.53 -2.26
C LYS A 282 12.47 33.80 -3.72
N GLU A 283 12.73 32.85 -4.62
CA GLU A 283 12.71 33.10 -6.07
C GLU A 283 11.40 32.62 -6.73
N TYR A 284 10.64 31.74 -6.07
CA TYR A 284 9.32 31.29 -6.51
C TYR A 284 8.19 31.63 -5.51
N HIS A 285 8.52 32.34 -4.42
CA HIS A 285 7.59 32.82 -3.40
C HIS A 285 6.76 31.77 -2.64
N VAL A 286 7.01 30.45 -2.80
CA VAL A 286 6.22 29.41 -2.13
C VAL A 286 6.14 29.66 -0.61
N ASP A 287 4.97 29.42 -0.02
CA ASP A 287 4.67 29.80 1.37
C ASP A 287 5.21 28.80 2.39
N GLY A 288 5.52 27.58 1.96
CA GLY A 288 6.05 26.58 2.87
C GLY A 288 6.72 25.40 2.21
N LEU A 289 7.42 24.63 3.05
CA LEU A 289 8.08 23.39 2.67
C LEU A 289 7.63 22.27 3.60
N ARG A 290 7.06 21.19 3.04
CA ARG A 290 6.85 19.92 3.74
C ARG A 290 8.05 19.03 3.48
N MET A 291 8.60 18.41 4.52
CA MET A 291 9.79 17.58 4.42
C MET A 291 9.45 16.13 4.78
N ASP A 292 9.66 15.25 3.80
CA ASP A 292 9.42 13.81 3.90
C ASP A 292 10.51 13.11 4.72
N ALA A 293 10.17 11.98 5.35
CA ALA A 293 11.11 11.06 5.99
C ALA A 293 12.13 11.71 6.92
N ILE A 294 11.73 12.75 7.69
CA ILE A 294 12.63 13.44 8.62
C ILE A 294 13.11 12.50 9.73
N SER A 295 12.38 11.42 10.02
CA SER A 295 12.85 10.29 10.83
C SER A 295 14.20 9.72 10.36
N ASN A 296 14.41 9.59 9.04
CA ASN A 296 15.66 9.14 8.41
C ASN A 296 16.81 10.16 8.50
N MET A 297 16.52 11.42 8.83
CA MET A 297 17.53 12.44 9.18
C MET A 297 17.79 12.52 10.68
N ILE A 298 16.77 12.38 11.52
CA ILE A 298 16.90 12.40 12.97
C ILE A 298 17.73 11.21 13.46
N TYR A 299 17.49 10.02 12.90
CA TYR A 299 18.14 8.77 13.30
C TYR A 299 18.87 8.11 12.12
N TRP A 300 19.97 7.41 12.39
CA TRP A 300 20.78 6.77 11.34
C TRP A 300 19.99 5.69 10.58
N GLN A 301 19.58 5.99 9.34
CA GLN A 301 18.62 5.20 8.55
C GLN A 301 17.32 4.92 9.35
N GLY A 302 16.69 6.00 9.84
CA GLY A 302 15.33 5.98 10.42
C GLY A 302 15.20 5.31 11.79
N ASN A 303 16.23 4.59 12.24
CA ASN A 303 16.13 3.64 13.34
C ASN A 303 16.67 4.20 14.68
N PRO A 304 15.82 4.45 15.69
CA PRO A 304 16.24 4.99 16.98
C PRO A 304 17.30 4.16 17.71
N ALA A 305 17.34 2.83 17.50
CA ALA A 305 18.33 1.94 18.11
C ALA A 305 19.76 2.16 17.58
N ARG A 306 19.91 2.81 16.41
CA ARG A 306 21.22 3.23 15.86
C ARG A 306 21.65 4.62 16.35
N GLY A 307 20.79 5.31 17.11
CA GLY A 307 21.05 6.60 17.72
C GLY A 307 20.81 7.81 16.80
N VAL A 308 20.82 8.99 17.41
CA VAL A 308 20.54 10.27 16.73
C VAL A 308 21.72 10.69 15.83
N ASN A 309 21.44 11.05 14.58
CA ASN A 309 22.39 11.69 13.69
C ASN A 309 22.49 13.19 14.04
N LYS A 310 23.42 13.51 14.95
CA LYS A 310 23.58 14.86 15.50
C LYS A 310 23.89 15.93 14.46
N ASP A 311 24.60 15.58 13.40
CA ASP A 311 24.98 16.54 12.35
C ASP A 311 23.79 16.89 11.45
N ALA A 312 22.94 15.90 11.13
CA ALA A 312 21.67 16.12 10.42
C ALA A 312 20.65 16.87 11.28
N VAL A 313 20.51 16.55 12.57
CA VAL A 313 19.69 17.34 13.52
C VAL A 313 20.17 18.79 13.60
N ALA A 314 21.49 19.01 13.73
CA ALA A 314 22.05 20.35 13.74
C ALA A 314 21.84 21.07 12.39
N PHE A 315 21.88 20.37 11.27
CA PHE A 315 21.53 20.93 9.96
C PHE A 315 20.06 21.36 9.91
N LEU A 316 19.10 20.50 10.30
CA LEU A 316 17.66 20.85 10.32
C LEU A 316 17.41 22.09 11.18
N GLN A 317 18.02 22.16 12.37
CA GLN A 317 17.94 23.32 13.25
C GLN A 317 18.48 24.60 12.58
N ASN A 318 19.70 24.56 12.04
CA ASN A 318 20.29 25.72 11.35
C ASN A 318 19.48 26.14 10.11
N MET A 319 18.94 25.18 9.36
CA MET A 319 18.13 25.44 8.18
C MET A 319 16.80 26.09 8.58
N ASN A 320 15.99 25.44 9.44
CA ASN A 320 14.66 25.92 9.81
C ASN A 320 14.70 27.30 10.48
N GLU A 321 15.61 27.51 11.44
CA GLU A 321 15.84 28.83 12.04
C GLU A 321 16.35 29.85 11.01
N GLY A 322 17.22 29.44 10.08
CA GLY A 322 17.73 30.29 9.03
C GLY A 322 16.68 30.70 7.98
N LEU A 323 15.70 29.85 7.69
CA LEU A 323 14.59 30.16 6.76
C LEU A 323 13.56 31.06 7.43
N VAL A 324 13.12 30.74 8.65
CA VAL A 324 12.12 31.55 9.39
C VAL A 324 12.64 32.96 9.70
N ASN A 325 13.95 33.13 9.96
CA ASN A 325 14.56 34.46 10.13
C ASN A 325 14.72 35.26 8.82
N ARG A 326 14.57 34.64 7.64
CA ARG A 326 14.62 35.30 6.33
C ARG A 326 13.23 35.59 5.77
N HIS A 327 12.28 34.69 6.02
CA HIS A 327 10.97 34.68 5.38
C HIS A 327 9.87 34.71 6.43
N SER A 328 9.30 35.89 6.66
CA SER A 328 8.13 36.02 7.54
C SER A 328 6.92 35.25 6.99
N GLY A 329 6.18 34.62 7.89
CA GLY A 329 4.91 33.95 7.60
C GLY A 329 5.03 32.57 6.97
N ILE A 330 6.24 32.01 6.74
CA ILE A 330 6.35 30.66 6.15
C ILE A 330 5.89 29.56 7.10
N LEU A 331 5.37 28.46 6.53
CA LEU A 331 5.17 27.21 7.25
C LEU A 331 6.24 26.16 6.86
N LEU A 332 6.74 25.43 7.85
CA LEU A 332 7.63 24.29 7.65
C LEU A 332 6.99 23.06 8.29
N ALA A 333 6.75 22.00 7.52
CA ALA A 333 6.14 20.76 8.01
C ALA A 333 7.12 19.59 7.95
N ALA A 334 7.01 18.66 8.90
CA ALA A 334 7.78 17.42 8.91
C ALA A 334 6.87 16.19 8.96
N GLU A 335 7.13 15.20 8.12
CA GLU A 335 6.79 13.81 8.42
C GLU A 335 7.88 13.23 9.33
N ASP A 336 7.49 12.86 10.55
CA ASP A 336 8.34 12.14 11.50
C ASP A 336 7.52 11.07 12.19
N SER A 337 7.54 9.89 11.60
CA SER A 337 6.99 8.61 12.06
C SER A 337 7.58 8.10 13.41
N THR A 338 8.43 8.87 14.09
CA THR A 338 9.00 8.53 15.40
C THR A 338 8.47 9.39 16.55
N VAL A 339 8.88 9.05 17.77
CA VAL A 339 8.58 9.78 19.02
C VAL A 339 9.66 10.82 19.38
N TYR A 340 10.33 11.43 18.38
CA TYR A 340 11.33 12.46 18.67
C TYR A 340 10.67 13.71 19.29
N PRO A 341 11.17 14.24 20.43
CA PRO A 341 10.52 15.33 21.14
C PRO A 341 10.96 16.72 20.66
N GLY A 342 10.01 17.63 20.50
CA GLY A 342 10.24 19.03 20.18
C GLY A 342 10.42 19.32 18.69
N VAL A 343 9.84 18.53 17.80
CA VAL A 343 9.92 18.74 16.33
C VAL A 343 9.44 20.15 15.95
N THR A 344 8.35 20.62 16.56
CA THR A 344 7.73 21.92 16.31
C THR A 344 8.11 23.01 17.34
N LYS A 345 8.99 22.69 18.30
CA LYS A 345 9.51 23.68 19.26
C LYS A 345 10.62 24.50 18.60
N ARG A 346 10.82 25.75 19.05
CA ARG A 346 11.82 26.63 18.45
C ARG A 346 13.23 26.08 18.70
N VAL A 347 14.17 26.37 17.82
CA VAL A 347 15.57 25.93 17.97
C VAL A 347 16.19 26.49 19.27
N ALA A 348 15.88 27.75 19.60
CA ALA A 348 16.22 28.38 20.89
C ALA A 348 15.60 27.71 22.14
N GLU A 349 14.60 26.83 21.98
CA GLU A 349 13.96 26.02 23.03
C GLU A 349 14.48 24.56 23.03
N GLY A 350 15.44 24.23 22.15
CA GLY A 350 15.98 22.88 21.94
C GLY A 350 15.22 22.03 20.93
N GLY A 351 14.23 22.58 20.22
CA GLY A 351 13.46 21.86 19.19
C GLY A 351 14.13 21.83 17.81
N LEU A 352 13.43 21.25 16.82
CA LEU A 352 13.89 21.21 15.41
C LEU A 352 13.44 22.43 14.58
N GLY A 353 12.56 23.28 15.12
CA GLY A 353 12.15 24.53 14.47
C GLY A 353 11.09 24.42 13.38
N PHE A 354 10.43 23.27 13.22
CA PHE A 354 9.31 23.15 12.28
C PHE A 354 8.08 23.94 12.75
N THR A 355 7.23 24.37 11.82
CA THR A 355 5.89 24.91 12.14
C THR A 355 4.95 23.78 12.54
N TYR A 356 4.97 22.65 11.84
CA TYR A 356 4.07 21.51 12.01
C TYR A 356 4.77 20.14 11.98
N LYS A 357 4.13 19.14 12.58
CA LYS A 357 4.41 17.71 12.41
C LYS A 357 3.16 16.99 11.92
N TRP A 358 3.28 16.08 10.96
CA TRP A 358 2.17 15.19 10.56
C TRP A 358 1.78 14.25 11.72
N ASP A 359 0.49 14.18 12.05
CA ASP A 359 0.00 13.26 13.09
C ASP A 359 -0.27 11.85 12.53
N MET A 360 0.81 11.10 12.35
CA MET A 360 0.76 9.69 11.91
C MET A 360 0.01 8.80 12.93
N GLY A 361 -0.02 9.19 14.20
CA GLY A 361 -0.74 8.46 15.25
C GLY A 361 -2.25 8.64 15.11
N PHE A 362 -2.72 9.88 15.03
CA PHE A 362 -4.11 10.21 14.68
C PHE A 362 -4.54 9.51 13.39
N MET A 363 -3.72 9.56 12.34
CA MET A 363 -4.05 8.96 11.04
C MET A 363 -4.29 7.46 11.16
N HIS A 364 -3.35 6.71 11.72
CA HIS A 364 -3.48 5.26 11.86
C HIS A 364 -4.61 4.86 12.82
N ASP A 365 -4.71 5.47 14.01
CA ASP A 365 -5.76 5.12 14.98
C ASP A 365 -7.16 5.44 14.45
N THR A 366 -7.33 6.59 13.78
CA THR A 366 -8.63 6.99 13.21
C THR A 366 -9.04 6.08 12.07
N LEU A 367 -8.17 5.81 11.09
CA LEU A 367 -8.52 4.96 9.96
C LEU A 367 -8.79 3.51 10.41
N GLU A 368 -8.02 2.98 11.36
CA GLU A 368 -8.28 1.63 11.91
C GLU A 368 -9.59 1.58 12.74
N TYR A 369 -10.01 2.67 13.40
CA TYR A 369 -11.31 2.74 14.06
C TYR A 369 -12.49 2.75 13.07
N PHE A 370 -12.36 3.46 11.95
CA PHE A 370 -13.41 3.52 10.92
C PHE A 370 -13.46 2.27 10.01
N GLN A 371 -12.37 1.49 9.94
CA GLN A 371 -12.39 0.14 9.35
C GLN A 371 -13.24 -0.86 10.13
N LYS A 372 -13.29 -0.72 11.47
CA LYS A 372 -14.02 -1.62 12.38
C LYS A 372 -15.53 -1.46 12.33
N ASN A 373 -16.25 -2.53 12.67
CA ASN A 373 -17.72 -2.50 12.81
C ASN A 373 -18.15 -1.84 14.16
N THR A 374 -19.44 -1.54 14.33
CA THR A 374 -19.97 -0.89 15.56
C THR A 374 -19.62 -1.64 16.86
N GLY A 375 -19.70 -2.97 16.88
CA GLY A 375 -19.43 -3.77 18.07
C GLY A 375 -17.95 -3.72 18.46
N GLU A 376 -17.06 -3.75 17.47
CA GLU A 376 -15.62 -3.57 17.66
C GLU A 376 -15.26 -2.15 18.09
N ARG A 377 -15.93 -1.13 17.54
CA ARG A 377 -15.73 0.29 17.87
C ARG A 377 -15.98 0.61 19.35
N LEU A 378 -16.90 -0.08 20.01
CA LEU A 378 -17.09 0.02 21.46
C LEU A 378 -15.78 -0.34 22.21
N ASN A 379 -15.18 -1.46 21.84
CA ASN A 379 -13.94 -1.97 22.45
C ASN A 379 -12.66 -1.24 21.98
N ASN A 380 -12.77 -0.36 20.99
CA ASN A 380 -11.66 0.40 20.39
C ASN A 380 -11.82 1.93 20.58
N ARG A 381 -12.71 2.37 21.47
CA ARG A 381 -12.99 3.79 21.77
C ARG A 381 -11.72 4.63 21.97
N ASN A 382 -10.71 4.04 22.60
CA ASN A 382 -9.42 4.67 22.90
C ASN A 382 -8.70 5.22 21.65
N LYS A 383 -8.91 4.63 20.47
CA LYS A 383 -8.27 5.10 19.22
C LYS A 383 -8.67 6.53 18.86
N LEU A 384 -9.93 6.91 19.07
CA LEU A 384 -10.41 8.28 18.83
C LEU A 384 -10.20 9.23 20.04
N THR A 385 -9.47 8.81 21.07
CA THR A 385 -9.14 9.66 22.24
C THR A 385 -7.66 9.73 22.56
N PHE A 386 -6.84 8.83 22.01
CA PHE A 386 -5.42 8.71 22.36
C PHE A 386 -4.55 9.84 21.79
N SER A 387 -4.88 10.34 20.59
CA SER A 387 -4.30 11.55 20.00
C SER A 387 -4.32 12.74 20.98
N MET A 388 -5.45 12.97 21.63
CA MET A 388 -5.62 14.05 22.62
C MET A 388 -4.79 13.90 23.89
N HIS A 389 -4.10 12.76 24.11
CA HIS A 389 -3.14 12.63 25.21
C HIS A 389 -1.83 13.37 24.93
N TYR A 390 -1.33 13.29 23.69
CA TYR A 390 -0.06 13.88 23.24
C TYR A 390 -0.23 15.14 22.35
N PHE A 391 -1.45 15.46 21.89
CA PHE A 391 -1.72 16.59 20.98
C PHE A 391 -1.06 17.92 21.39
N LYS A 392 -0.96 18.20 22.69
CA LYS A 392 -0.34 19.42 23.24
C LYS A 392 1.19 19.50 23.10
N ASP A 393 1.86 18.39 22.80
CA ASP A 393 3.33 18.30 22.86
C ASP A 393 4.01 18.84 21.58
N GLU A 394 3.28 18.88 20.46
CA GLU A 394 3.67 19.41 19.15
C GLU A 394 2.49 20.15 18.47
N ARG A 395 2.75 20.95 17.43
CA ARG A 395 1.70 21.50 16.56
C ARG A 395 1.40 20.52 15.43
N TYR A 396 0.29 19.79 15.55
CA TYR A 396 -0.07 18.73 14.62
C TYR A 396 -0.84 19.20 13.37
N LEU A 397 -0.46 18.66 12.22
CA LEU A 397 -1.18 18.69 10.94
C LEU A 397 -1.80 17.29 10.73
N LEU A 398 -3.12 17.23 10.62
CA LEU A 398 -3.87 15.99 10.41
C LEU A 398 -3.91 15.69 8.91
N ALA A 399 -3.30 14.58 8.49
CA ALA A 399 -3.08 14.25 7.08
C ALA A 399 -3.79 12.94 6.68
N PHE A 400 -4.57 13.00 5.61
CA PHE A 400 -4.96 11.84 4.80
C PHE A 400 -4.33 12.00 3.40
N SER A 401 -3.06 11.63 3.31
CA SER A 401 -2.17 11.94 2.19
C SER A 401 -2.15 10.89 1.09
N HIS A 402 -1.44 11.19 -0.01
CA HIS A 402 -1.21 10.33 -1.17
C HIS A 402 -0.77 8.91 -0.77
N ASP A 403 0.12 8.83 0.20
CA ASP A 403 0.75 7.62 0.69
C ASP A 403 -0.28 6.64 1.29
N GLU A 404 -1.42 7.13 1.80
CA GLU A 404 -2.47 6.29 2.38
C GLU A 404 -3.48 5.72 1.39
N VAL A 405 -3.40 6.07 0.10
CA VAL A 405 -4.39 5.66 -0.92
C VAL A 405 -3.77 4.87 -2.08
N VAL A 406 -2.65 4.18 -1.80
CA VAL A 406 -1.81 3.43 -2.75
C VAL A 406 -1.34 2.08 -2.18
N HIS A 407 -0.63 1.29 -2.98
CA HIS A 407 0.12 0.10 -2.57
C HIS A 407 -0.70 -0.98 -1.83
N GLY A 408 -2.00 -1.10 -2.12
CA GLY A 408 -2.90 -2.05 -1.47
C GLY A 408 -3.45 -1.60 -0.12
N LYS A 409 -3.22 -0.34 0.29
CA LYS A 409 -3.79 0.25 1.52
C LYS A 409 -5.28 0.63 1.40
N ALA A 410 -5.83 0.60 0.19
CA ALA A 410 -7.15 1.10 -0.22
C ALA A 410 -7.38 2.61 0.01
N THR A 411 -8.29 3.22 -0.75
CA THR A 411 -8.64 4.65 -0.59
C THR A 411 -9.43 4.92 0.69
N ILE A 412 -9.50 6.18 1.14
CA ILE A 412 -10.17 6.56 2.40
C ILE A 412 -11.63 6.07 2.45
N ILE A 413 -12.41 6.23 1.37
CA ILE A 413 -13.78 5.70 1.30
C ILE A 413 -13.82 4.16 1.34
N GLN A 414 -12.84 3.47 0.72
CA GLN A 414 -12.74 2.01 0.77
C GLN A 414 -12.40 1.50 2.16
N LYS A 415 -11.59 2.24 2.95
CA LYS A 415 -11.28 1.93 4.35
C LYS A 415 -12.50 1.99 5.29
N MET A 416 -13.63 2.61 4.92
CA MET A 416 -14.82 2.64 5.79
C MET A 416 -15.51 1.27 5.84
N ASN A 417 -16.02 0.85 7.01
CA ASN A 417 -16.66 -0.46 7.19
C ASN A 417 -17.92 -0.67 6.30
N GLY A 418 -18.24 -1.92 5.94
CA GLY A 418 -19.45 -2.27 5.18
C GLY A 418 -19.42 -1.99 3.67
N ASP A 419 -20.59 -2.00 3.03
CA ASP A 419 -20.81 -1.82 1.59
C ASP A 419 -20.70 -0.39 1.06
N TYR A 420 -20.87 -0.23 -0.26
CA TYR A 420 -20.90 1.06 -0.96
C TYR A 420 -21.81 2.10 -0.28
N ASP A 421 -23.02 1.73 0.14
CA ASP A 421 -23.99 2.66 0.72
C ASP A 421 -23.66 3.00 2.17
N ARG A 422 -23.14 2.05 2.95
CA ARG A 422 -22.67 2.27 4.33
C ARG A 422 -21.36 3.06 4.39
N LYS A 423 -20.50 2.97 3.39
CA LYS A 423 -19.21 3.69 3.33
C LYS A 423 -19.38 5.22 3.34
N PHE A 424 -20.35 5.78 2.61
CA PHE A 424 -20.55 7.23 2.52
C PHE A 424 -20.85 7.93 3.85
N PRO A 425 -21.89 7.59 4.64
CA PRO A 425 -22.15 8.26 5.92
C PRO A 425 -20.98 8.10 6.90
N GLN A 426 -20.28 6.98 6.88
CA GLN A 426 -19.05 6.79 7.67
C GLN A 426 -17.91 7.70 7.24
N ALA A 427 -17.70 7.91 5.93
CA ALA A 427 -16.75 8.89 5.45
C ALA A 427 -17.17 10.33 5.82
N ARG A 428 -18.47 10.67 5.78
CA ARG A 428 -18.95 11.97 6.28
C ARG A 428 -18.65 12.13 7.77
N ALA A 429 -18.94 11.12 8.59
CA ALA A 429 -18.61 11.11 10.01
C ALA A 429 -17.09 11.16 10.29
N LEU A 430 -16.26 10.52 9.45
CA LEU A 430 -14.78 10.58 9.50
C LEU A 430 -14.27 12.00 9.23
N TYR A 431 -14.72 12.64 8.16
CA TYR A 431 -14.25 13.99 7.82
C TYR A 431 -14.79 15.05 8.78
N ALA A 432 -16.03 14.91 9.27
CA ALA A 432 -16.53 15.69 10.39
C ALA A 432 -15.65 15.53 11.64
N TYR A 433 -15.28 14.29 11.99
CA TYR A 433 -14.36 14.00 13.10
C TYR A 433 -12.99 14.67 12.88
N MET A 434 -12.39 14.51 11.70
CA MET A 434 -11.11 15.11 11.32
C MET A 434 -11.13 16.64 11.40
N VAL A 435 -12.21 17.29 10.98
CA VAL A 435 -12.37 18.75 11.04
C VAL A 435 -12.59 19.24 12.47
N ALA A 436 -13.41 18.54 13.25
CA ALA A 436 -13.70 18.87 14.64
C ALA A 436 -12.60 18.48 15.64
N HIS A 437 -11.70 17.56 15.30
CA HIS A 437 -10.50 17.27 16.07
C HIS A 437 -9.51 18.44 15.98
N PRO A 438 -8.79 18.78 17.06
CA PRO A 438 -7.74 19.80 17.01
C PRO A 438 -6.60 19.48 16.03
N GLY A 439 -6.06 20.52 15.38
CA GLY A 439 -4.97 20.43 14.40
C GLY A 439 -5.39 20.93 13.01
N LYS A 440 -4.44 21.38 12.19
CA LYS A 440 -4.74 21.83 10.81
C LYS A 440 -4.99 20.64 9.88
N LYS A 441 -5.51 20.87 8.66
CA LYS A 441 -6.05 19.80 7.80
C LYS A 441 -5.25 19.66 6.49
N LEU A 442 -4.96 18.42 6.10
CA LEU A 442 -4.44 18.05 4.78
C LEU A 442 -5.20 16.85 4.23
N ASN A 443 -5.68 16.95 3.00
CA ASN A 443 -6.38 15.88 2.30
C ASN A 443 -5.89 15.76 0.85
N PHE A 444 -5.53 14.55 0.43
CA PHE A 444 -5.09 14.27 -0.93
C PHE A 444 -6.23 14.25 -1.95
N MET A 445 -5.94 14.69 -3.17
CA MET A 445 -6.83 14.65 -4.32
C MET A 445 -7.49 13.27 -4.57
N GLY A 446 -8.77 13.32 -4.91
CA GLY A 446 -9.63 12.14 -5.11
C GLY A 446 -10.41 11.76 -3.84
N ASN A 447 -9.87 12.00 -2.64
CA ASN A 447 -10.58 11.66 -1.40
C ASN A 447 -11.90 12.46 -1.23
N GLU A 448 -11.88 13.73 -1.64
CA GLU A 448 -13.00 14.68 -1.62
C GLU A 448 -14.16 14.32 -2.56
N ILE A 449 -13.90 13.53 -3.60
CA ILE A 449 -14.93 12.95 -4.49
C ILE A 449 -15.24 11.48 -4.14
N ALA A 450 -14.76 11.01 -2.98
CA ALA A 450 -14.81 9.62 -2.54
C ALA A 450 -14.30 8.64 -3.62
N HIS A 451 -13.07 8.80 -4.09
CA HIS A 451 -12.50 7.98 -5.16
C HIS A 451 -12.30 6.50 -4.73
N PHE A 452 -12.73 5.52 -5.55
CA PHE A 452 -12.75 4.08 -5.18
C PHE A 452 -11.51 3.30 -5.61
N ARG A 453 -10.83 3.74 -6.68
CA ARG A 453 -9.59 3.15 -7.17
C ARG A 453 -8.41 3.77 -6.41
N GLU A 454 -7.38 2.99 -6.07
CA GLU A 454 -6.13 3.56 -5.54
C GLU A 454 -5.49 4.56 -6.52
N TRP A 455 -4.72 5.51 -6.01
CA TRP A 455 -4.05 6.51 -6.85
C TRP A 455 -3.03 5.85 -7.79
N ASP A 456 -2.80 6.49 -8.95
CA ASP A 456 -1.97 6.02 -10.04
C ASP A 456 -1.43 7.27 -10.76
N GLU A 457 -0.11 7.46 -10.76
CA GLU A 457 0.54 8.66 -11.30
C GLU A 457 0.48 8.79 -12.83
N LYS A 458 0.09 7.74 -13.55
CA LYS A 458 0.15 7.68 -15.02
C LYS A 458 -1.13 8.25 -15.64
N ARG A 459 -2.27 8.09 -14.97
CA ARG A 459 -3.58 8.61 -15.39
C ARG A 459 -4.00 9.85 -14.57
N GLU A 460 -5.21 10.35 -14.80
CA GLU A 460 -5.83 11.38 -13.94
C GLU A 460 -6.73 10.76 -12.86
N GLN A 461 -7.30 11.58 -11.98
CA GLN A 461 -8.39 11.14 -11.09
C GLN A 461 -9.61 10.71 -11.92
N ASP A 462 -10.41 9.76 -11.43
CA ASP A 462 -11.60 9.25 -12.11
C ASP A 462 -12.76 10.27 -12.01
N TRP A 463 -12.62 11.44 -12.65
CA TRP A 463 -13.53 12.59 -12.55
C TRP A 463 -15.01 12.27 -12.89
N ASN A 464 -15.24 11.24 -13.71
CA ASN A 464 -16.57 10.73 -14.04
C ASN A 464 -17.29 10.06 -12.84
N LEU A 465 -16.66 9.92 -11.68
CA LEU A 465 -17.36 9.54 -10.45
C LEU A 465 -18.43 10.57 -10.07
N LEU A 466 -18.23 11.85 -10.38
CA LEU A 466 -19.20 12.93 -10.10
C LEU A 466 -20.50 12.84 -10.94
N ASP A 467 -20.57 11.95 -11.93
CA ASP A 467 -21.81 11.61 -12.63
C ASP A 467 -22.76 10.75 -11.76
N PHE A 468 -22.24 10.07 -10.74
CA PHE A 468 -23.00 9.21 -9.84
C PHE A 468 -23.50 10.01 -8.61
N PRO A 469 -24.79 9.87 -8.21
CA PRO A 469 -25.38 10.70 -7.15
C PRO A 469 -24.58 10.73 -5.83
N LYS A 470 -24.21 9.56 -5.28
CA LYS A 470 -23.52 9.48 -3.98
C LYS A 470 -22.15 10.16 -3.94
N HIS A 471 -21.41 10.16 -5.04
CA HIS A 471 -20.14 10.88 -5.15
C HIS A 471 -20.35 12.39 -5.24
N ARG A 472 -21.43 12.84 -5.90
CA ARG A 472 -21.81 14.25 -5.98
C ARG A 472 -22.34 14.78 -4.64
N GLU A 473 -23.19 14.00 -3.97
CA GLU A 473 -23.67 14.23 -2.60
C GLU A 473 -22.51 14.32 -1.60
N PHE A 474 -21.53 13.41 -1.73
CA PHE A 474 -20.32 13.44 -0.91
C PHE A 474 -19.38 14.62 -1.25
N ALA A 475 -19.24 14.97 -2.52
CA ALA A 475 -18.47 16.15 -2.92
C ALA A 475 -19.10 17.45 -2.38
N ALA A 476 -20.43 17.61 -2.50
CA ALA A 476 -21.17 18.74 -1.91
C ALA A 476 -21.04 18.79 -0.38
N TYR A 477 -21.04 17.62 0.28
CA TYR A 477 -20.71 17.50 1.70
C TYR A 477 -19.30 18.00 2.03
N MET A 478 -18.29 17.58 1.27
CA MET A 478 -16.90 18.00 1.47
C MET A 478 -16.71 19.51 1.23
N GLN A 479 -17.36 20.07 0.21
CA GLN A 479 -17.44 21.52 -0.01
C GLN A 479 -18.01 22.23 1.22
N ALA A 480 -19.19 21.83 1.69
CA ALA A 480 -19.87 22.47 2.82
C ALA A 480 -19.08 22.35 4.14
N LEU A 481 -18.47 21.19 4.41
CA LEU A 481 -17.62 20.96 5.57
C LEU A 481 -16.36 21.85 5.54
N ASN A 482 -15.71 21.97 4.38
CA ASN A 482 -14.51 22.80 4.22
C ASN A 482 -14.83 24.29 4.38
N HIS A 483 -15.94 24.78 3.81
CA HIS A 483 -16.39 26.16 4.02
C HIS A 483 -16.79 26.43 5.49
N LEU A 484 -17.34 25.44 6.20
CA LEU A 484 -17.55 25.53 7.64
C LEU A 484 -16.23 25.62 8.42
N TYR A 485 -15.21 24.82 8.07
CA TYR A 485 -13.87 24.93 8.65
C TYR A 485 -13.26 26.31 8.42
N LEU A 486 -13.36 26.89 7.22
CA LEU A 486 -12.81 28.22 6.94
C LEU A 486 -13.53 29.33 7.74
N SER A 487 -14.85 29.23 7.93
CA SER A 487 -15.68 30.31 8.51
C SER A 487 -15.83 30.26 10.04
N GLU A 488 -15.66 29.10 10.66
CA GLU A 488 -15.90 28.90 12.10
C GLU A 488 -14.58 28.82 12.87
N GLU A 489 -14.14 29.94 13.48
CA GLU A 489 -12.83 30.09 14.16
C GLU A 489 -12.53 28.96 15.16
N THR A 490 -13.56 28.48 15.86
CA THR A 490 -13.45 27.39 16.83
C THR A 490 -12.92 26.09 16.23
N LEU A 491 -13.04 25.87 14.91
CA LEU A 491 -12.54 24.68 14.22
C LEU A 491 -11.05 24.72 13.88
N TRP A 492 -10.35 25.85 14.06
CA TRP A 492 -8.90 25.96 13.78
C TRP A 492 -8.06 26.71 14.81
N ASN A 493 -8.65 27.38 15.81
CA ASN A 493 -7.90 28.07 16.87
C ASN A 493 -7.38 27.06 17.94
N ASP A 494 -6.39 26.24 17.53
CA ASP A 494 -6.09 24.95 18.18
C ASP A 494 -4.96 24.91 19.20
N TYR A 495 -3.98 25.79 19.07
CA TYR A 495 -2.73 25.70 19.83
C TYR A 495 -2.71 26.61 21.08
N GLY A 496 -3.87 27.17 21.43
CA GLY A 496 -4.13 27.80 22.73
C GLY A 496 -4.55 26.76 23.77
N GLY A 497 -4.18 26.98 25.04
CA GLY A 497 -4.25 25.95 26.08
C GLY A 497 -5.64 25.40 26.43
N ASP A 498 -6.71 26.17 26.16
CA ASP A 498 -8.10 25.86 26.57
C ASP A 498 -9.06 25.60 25.38
N GLY A 499 -8.54 25.43 24.16
CA GLY A 499 -9.34 25.36 22.91
C GLY A 499 -10.25 24.13 22.74
N PHE A 500 -10.18 23.14 23.65
CA PHE A 500 -10.90 21.86 23.57
C PHE A 500 -11.37 21.39 24.96
N GLU A 501 -12.60 20.90 25.06
CA GLU A 501 -13.18 20.30 26.28
C GLU A 501 -14.03 19.07 25.96
N TRP A 502 -13.69 17.89 26.50
CA TRP A 502 -14.50 16.68 26.39
C TRP A 502 -15.87 16.84 27.07
N VAL A 503 -16.95 16.44 26.39
CA VAL A 503 -18.32 16.47 26.91
C VAL A 503 -18.82 15.04 27.15
N HIS A 504 -19.37 14.78 28.34
CA HIS A 504 -19.88 13.48 28.76
C HIS A 504 -21.24 13.16 28.09
N ALA A 505 -21.21 12.84 26.80
CA ALA A 505 -22.36 12.42 26.01
C ALA A 505 -22.67 10.93 26.19
N VAL A 506 -23.93 10.58 26.43
CA VAL A 506 -24.38 9.16 26.54
C VAL A 506 -25.52 8.86 25.57
N SER A 507 -25.56 7.62 25.07
CA SER A 507 -26.66 7.11 24.26
C SER A 507 -27.83 6.72 25.18
N GLN A 508 -29.07 6.82 24.70
CA GLN A 508 -30.24 6.34 25.45
C GLN A 508 -30.23 4.80 25.60
N ASN A 509 -29.61 4.09 24.67
CA ASN A 509 -29.39 2.65 24.74
C ASN A 509 -28.17 2.26 25.60
N TYR A 510 -27.17 3.16 25.72
CA TYR A 510 -25.92 2.96 26.46
C TYR A 510 -25.68 4.17 27.38
N PRO A 511 -26.22 4.16 28.62
CA PRO A 511 -26.20 5.30 29.54
C PRO A 511 -24.83 5.54 30.22
N ASP A 512 -23.77 4.94 29.69
CA ASP A 512 -22.39 5.05 30.12
C ASP A 512 -21.53 5.51 28.93
N THR A 513 -20.68 6.52 29.14
CA THR A 513 -19.75 7.04 28.15
C THR A 513 -18.74 5.99 27.66
N GLU A 514 -18.23 5.15 28.56
CA GLU A 514 -17.13 4.23 28.25
C GLU A 514 -17.59 3.12 27.29
N HIS A 515 -18.83 2.65 27.46
CA HIS A 515 -19.44 1.60 26.65
C HIS A 515 -20.31 2.15 25.52
N SER A 516 -19.88 3.22 24.84
CA SER A 516 -20.62 3.85 23.73
C SER A 516 -19.74 4.22 22.53
N CYS A 517 -20.34 4.27 21.33
CA CYS A 517 -19.74 4.87 20.13
C CYS A 517 -20.10 6.37 19.99
N VAL A 518 -20.55 6.99 21.09
CA VAL A 518 -20.94 8.40 21.13
C VAL A 518 -19.77 9.24 21.65
N PHE A 519 -19.46 10.33 20.97
CA PHE A 519 -18.42 11.27 21.39
C PHE A 519 -18.99 12.68 21.34
N ALA A 520 -18.57 13.54 22.26
CA ALA A 520 -18.83 14.96 22.15
C ALA A 520 -17.71 15.79 22.79
N TRP A 521 -17.53 17.00 22.30
CA TRP A 521 -16.63 17.99 22.88
C TRP A 521 -17.06 19.40 22.49
N LYS A 522 -16.67 20.39 23.29
CA LYS A 522 -16.72 21.81 22.92
C LYS A 522 -15.37 22.22 22.36
N ARG A 523 -15.34 22.75 21.14
CA ARG A 523 -14.23 23.56 20.62
C ARG A 523 -14.44 25.02 21.03
N LYS A 524 -13.38 25.76 21.32
CA LYS A 524 -13.46 27.14 21.84
C LYS A 524 -12.47 28.06 21.13
N ALA A 525 -12.91 29.28 20.85
CA ALA A 525 -12.09 30.36 20.32
C ALA A 525 -11.76 31.39 21.42
N GLU A 526 -10.67 32.14 21.28
CA GLU A 526 -10.26 33.17 22.27
C GLU A 526 -11.31 34.28 22.42
N ASN A 527 -12.12 34.51 21.38
CA ASN A 527 -13.24 35.46 21.38
C ASN A 527 -14.44 35.02 22.25
N GLY A 528 -14.41 33.83 22.86
CA GLY A 528 -15.46 33.27 23.73
C GLY A 528 -16.52 32.42 23.02
N ARG A 529 -16.53 32.38 21.68
CA ARG A 529 -17.38 31.51 20.85
C ARG A 529 -17.04 30.04 21.09
N GLN A 530 -18.06 29.18 21.08
CA GLN A 530 -17.90 27.75 21.28
C GLN A 530 -18.72 26.95 20.26
N LEU A 531 -18.20 25.80 19.85
CA LEU A 531 -18.87 24.84 18.97
C LEU A 531 -18.93 23.47 19.66
N LEU A 532 -20.12 23.05 20.06
CA LEU A 532 -20.42 21.73 20.58
C LEU A 532 -20.51 20.75 19.42
N CYS A 533 -19.50 19.88 19.29
CA CYS A 533 -19.44 18.83 18.29
C CYS A 533 -19.94 17.53 18.92
N VAL A 534 -20.88 16.83 18.27
CA VAL A 534 -21.51 15.60 18.75
C VAL A 534 -21.43 14.53 17.65
N PHE A 535 -21.08 13.31 18.00
CA PHE A 535 -20.83 12.20 17.06
C PHE A 535 -21.53 10.92 17.50
N GLN A 536 -22.04 10.18 16.53
CA GLN A 536 -22.55 8.83 16.66
C GLN A 536 -21.86 7.93 15.64
N PHE A 537 -20.89 7.13 16.06
CA PHE A 537 -20.17 6.20 15.18
C PHE A 537 -20.74 4.77 15.21
N ALA A 538 -21.90 4.56 15.84
CA ALA A 538 -22.70 3.35 15.69
C ALA A 538 -23.55 3.36 14.41
N ASP A 539 -23.94 2.18 13.96
CA ASP A 539 -24.79 1.92 12.79
C ASP A 539 -26.30 2.01 13.06
N ARG A 540 -26.69 2.75 14.11
CA ARG A 540 -28.09 3.02 14.46
C ARG A 540 -28.28 4.51 14.74
N ALA A 541 -29.45 5.02 14.41
CA ALA A 541 -29.93 6.27 14.98
C ALA A 541 -30.16 6.09 16.50
N ASP A 542 -29.92 7.13 17.29
CA ASP A 542 -30.02 7.06 18.75
C ASP A 542 -30.34 8.44 19.35
N GLY A 543 -30.91 8.45 20.55
CA GLY A 543 -31.02 9.67 21.36
C GLY A 543 -29.70 9.89 22.11
N VAL A 544 -29.01 11.00 21.87
CA VAL A 544 -27.79 11.35 22.60
C VAL A 544 -28.12 12.40 23.65
N THR A 545 -27.89 12.04 24.91
CA THR A 545 -28.10 12.91 26.08
C THR A 545 -26.79 13.62 26.43
N LEU A 546 -26.87 14.93 26.59
CA LEU A 546 -25.74 15.84 26.77
C LEU A 546 -25.93 16.65 28.07
N PRO A 547 -24.90 16.84 28.91
CA PRO A 547 -24.94 17.84 29.97
C PRO A 547 -24.98 19.24 29.33
N LEU A 548 -25.93 20.08 29.77
CA LEU A 548 -26.13 21.42 29.23
C LEU A 548 -26.67 22.34 30.33
N ALA A 549 -26.14 23.57 30.43
CA ALA A 549 -26.65 24.53 31.41
C ALA A 549 -28.04 25.08 30.99
N GLU A 550 -28.84 25.52 31.96
CA GLU A 550 -30.21 26.03 31.73
C GLU A 550 -30.25 27.35 30.94
N ASP A 551 -29.12 28.06 30.86
CA ASP A 551 -28.89 29.28 30.07
C ASP A 551 -28.14 29.03 28.75
N GLU A 552 -27.51 27.86 28.56
CA GLU A 552 -26.90 27.48 27.29
C GLU A 552 -27.97 27.07 26.26
N LYS A 553 -27.89 27.65 25.06
CA LYS A 553 -28.73 27.30 23.90
C LYS A 553 -27.87 27.06 22.66
N PRO A 554 -27.36 25.83 22.47
CA PRO A 554 -26.67 25.44 21.25
C PRO A 554 -27.62 25.40 20.04
N GLU A 555 -27.28 26.16 19.00
CA GLU A 555 -28.02 26.26 17.73
C GLU A 555 -27.33 25.36 16.69
N LEU A 556 -28.05 24.43 16.05
CA LEU A 556 -27.50 23.50 15.05
C LEU A 556 -27.03 24.26 13.81
N VAL A 557 -25.80 23.98 13.37
CA VAL A 557 -25.19 24.63 12.20
C VAL A 557 -24.72 23.68 11.11
N PHE A 558 -24.63 22.38 11.42
CA PHE A 558 -24.20 21.35 10.48
C PHE A 558 -24.65 19.96 10.94
N ASP A 559 -25.24 19.17 10.05
CA ASP A 559 -25.48 17.74 10.25
C ASP A 559 -24.97 16.97 9.02
N THR A 560 -24.11 15.98 9.25
CA THR A 560 -23.63 15.06 8.21
C THR A 560 -24.73 14.20 7.58
N ASP A 561 -25.90 14.08 8.21
CA ASP A 561 -27.04 13.32 7.68
C ASP A 561 -28.07 14.19 6.93
N TRP A 562 -27.77 15.45 6.63
CA TRP A 562 -28.65 16.24 5.76
C TRP A 562 -28.84 15.59 4.38
N MET A 563 -30.06 15.66 3.85
CA MET A 563 -30.43 15.08 2.55
C MET A 563 -29.59 15.64 1.39
N GLU A 564 -29.17 16.90 1.44
CA GLU A 564 -28.25 17.51 0.46
C GLU A 564 -26.87 16.85 0.41
N PHE A 565 -26.51 16.07 1.44
CA PHE A 565 -25.25 15.33 1.57
C PHE A 565 -25.41 13.81 1.33
N GLY A 566 -26.60 13.35 0.91
CA GLY A 566 -26.92 11.93 0.79
C GLY A 566 -27.17 11.25 2.13
N GLY A 567 -27.78 11.98 3.08
CA GLY A 567 -28.31 11.46 4.34
C GLY A 567 -29.85 11.36 4.35
N ALA A 568 -30.43 11.03 5.50
CA ALA A 568 -31.87 10.80 5.67
C ALA A 568 -32.61 11.95 6.40
N THR A 569 -31.91 12.99 6.84
CA THR A 569 -32.47 14.07 7.68
C THR A 569 -32.74 15.33 6.86
N PRO A 570 -33.96 15.89 6.86
CA PRO A 570 -34.24 17.20 6.25
C PRO A 570 -33.46 18.35 6.91
N LYS A 571 -33.11 19.37 6.13
CA LYS A 571 -32.44 20.58 6.65
C LYS A 571 -33.45 21.45 7.41
N GLN A 572 -33.23 21.61 8.71
CA GLN A 572 -34.11 22.32 9.64
C GLN A 572 -33.30 22.88 10.83
N ASP A 573 -33.82 23.90 11.49
CA ASP A 573 -33.25 24.43 12.72
C ASP A 573 -33.46 23.48 13.91
N GLU A 574 -32.44 23.29 14.74
CA GLU A 574 -32.53 22.58 16.02
C GLU A 574 -31.81 23.40 17.09
N VAL A 575 -32.53 23.79 18.15
CA VAL A 575 -31.96 24.52 19.29
C VAL A 575 -32.03 23.63 20.53
N LEU A 576 -30.88 23.19 21.02
CA LEU A 576 -30.81 22.37 22.21
C LEU A 576 -31.21 23.21 23.43
N THR A 577 -32.23 22.74 24.15
CA THR A 577 -32.73 23.37 25.38
C THR A 577 -32.56 22.38 26.53
N ALA A 578 -31.92 22.82 27.62
CA ALA A 578 -31.76 21.98 28.80
C ALA A 578 -33.09 21.75 29.53
N GLN A 579 -33.19 20.60 30.21
CA GLN A 579 -34.20 20.29 31.20
C GLN A 579 -33.54 19.52 32.35
N ASN A 580 -33.40 20.14 33.52
CA ASN A 580 -32.67 19.59 34.67
C ASN A 580 -31.17 19.36 34.37
N GLY A 581 -30.53 20.31 33.71
CA GLY A 581 -29.10 20.29 33.37
C GLY A 581 -28.72 19.34 32.23
N ARG A 582 -29.68 18.90 31.42
CA ARG A 582 -29.47 17.96 30.30
C ARG A 582 -30.30 18.33 29.07
N ALA A 583 -29.71 18.20 27.89
CA ALA A 583 -30.42 18.22 26.61
C ALA A 583 -30.35 16.84 25.94
N VAL A 584 -31.22 16.61 24.95
CA VAL A 584 -31.20 15.41 24.11
C VAL A 584 -31.32 15.82 22.65
N THR A 585 -30.37 15.39 21.81
CA THR A 585 -30.46 15.46 20.35
C THR A 585 -30.70 14.06 19.77
N LYS A 586 -31.30 13.99 18.58
CA LYS A 586 -31.34 12.76 17.79
C LYS A 586 -30.15 12.74 16.83
N MET A 587 -29.37 11.68 16.88
CA MET A 587 -28.28 11.39 15.94
C MET A 587 -28.72 10.28 14.98
N ALA A 588 -28.29 10.36 13.71
CA ALA A 588 -28.46 9.29 12.75
C ALA A 588 -27.36 8.21 12.94
N ALA A 589 -27.47 7.12 12.18
CA ALA A 589 -26.40 6.13 12.10
C ALA A 589 -25.16 6.74 11.40
N PHE A 590 -23.98 6.56 11.98
CA PHE A 590 -22.71 7.09 11.44
C PHE A 590 -22.79 8.59 11.09
N SER A 591 -23.12 9.44 12.07
CA SER A 591 -23.35 10.88 11.84
C SER A 591 -22.67 11.78 12.89
N ALA A 592 -22.52 13.06 12.54
CA ALA A 592 -22.04 14.13 13.38
C ALA A 592 -22.95 15.37 13.24
N LYS A 593 -23.17 16.07 14.36
CA LYS A 593 -23.89 17.35 14.45
C LYS A 593 -23.02 18.37 15.17
N PHE A 594 -22.89 19.57 14.61
CA PHE A 594 -22.20 20.68 15.26
C PHE A 594 -23.20 21.77 15.62
N PHE A 595 -23.13 22.26 16.86
CA PHE A 595 -24.00 23.30 17.39
C PHE A 595 -23.15 24.48 17.91
N VAL A 596 -23.47 25.72 17.52
CA VAL A 596 -22.81 26.91 18.07
C VAL A 596 -23.47 27.27 19.39
N VAL A 597 -22.68 27.46 20.44
CA VAL A 597 -23.20 27.86 21.76
C VAL A 597 -23.20 29.40 21.84
N GLY A 598 -24.39 29.98 21.74
CA GLY A 598 -24.61 31.43 21.64
C GLY A 598 -24.86 31.88 20.19
N LYS A 599 -25.70 32.91 20.04
CA LYS A 599 -26.32 33.33 18.78
C LYS A 599 -25.42 33.26 17.54
N ARG A 600 -25.92 32.61 16.48
CA ARG A 600 -25.65 33.01 15.09
C ARG A 600 -26.72 33.99 14.60
N ASP A 601 -26.38 34.71 13.54
CA ASP A 601 -27.34 35.45 12.71
C ASP A 601 -27.92 34.51 11.62
N GLU A 602 -29.17 34.74 11.20
CA GLU A 602 -30.03 33.81 10.45
C GLU A 602 -29.82 33.84 8.92
N GLU A 603 -30.01 32.71 8.20
CA GLU A 603 -30.97 32.59 7.07
C GLU A 603 -31.03 31.19 6.34
N GLU A 604 -32.26 30.79 5.99
CA GLU A 604 -32.77 29.83 4.96
C GLU A 604 -32.61 28.27 5.07
N THR A 605 -33.55 27.55 4.44
CA THR A 605 -34.20 26.29 4.93
C THR A 605 -34.53 25.21 3.86
N ASP A 606 -34.91 23.98 4.28
CA ASP A 606 -36.27 23.37 4.09
C ASP A 606 -36.42 21.87 3.59
N ASN A 607 -37.03 20.99 4.42
CA ASN A 607 -37.77 19.70 4.14
C ASN A 607 -37.09 18.59 3.24
N MET A 608 -37.60 17.37 2.85
CA MET A 608 -38.68 16.37 3.17
C MET A 608 -38.23 14.98 2.56
N GLY A 609 -38.62 13.73 2.90
CA GLY A 609 -39.63 13.04 3.77
C GLY A 609 -39.27 11.51 3.92
N ALA A 610 -40.22 10.55 4.20
CA ALA A 610 -39.87 9.14 4.59
C ALA A 610 -40.91 7.99 4.29
N ASP A 611 -40.63 6.77 4.84
CA ASP A 611 -41.33 5.43 4.91
C ASP A 611 -40.98 4.32 3.87
N THR A 612 -40.53 3.07 4.16
CA THR A 612 -40.89 1.88 5.05
C THR A 612 -41.91 0.88 4.41
N THR A 613 -42.01 -0.47 4.65
CA THR A 613 -41.61 -1.46 5.71
C THR A 613 -41.36 -2.94 5.21
N GLU A 614 -40.69 -3.75 6.05
CA GLU A 614 -40.71 -5.24 6.38
C GLU A 614 -41.76 -6.25 5.80
N ALA A 615 -41.74 -7.60 5.95
CA ALA A 615 -40.74 -8.71 6.20
C ALA A 615 -41.49 -10.11 6.34
N GLY A 616 -40.81 -11.30 6.36
CA GLY A 616 -41.42 -12.55 6.89
C GLY A 616 -40.88 -13.95 6.45
N GLU A 617 -40.54 -14.81 7.44
CA GLU A 617 -39.84 -16.14 7.37
C GLU A 617 -40.78 -17.42 7.35
N PRO A 618 -40.39 -18.69 7.63
CA PRO A 618 -39.69 -19.67 6.74
C PRO A 618 -40.15 -21.17 6.87
N ILE A 619 -39.34 -22.20 6.45
CA ILE A 619 -39.30 -23.62 7.00
C ILE A 619 -38.18 -24.56 6.44
N THR A 620 -38.01 -25.77 7.02
CA THR A 620 -36.87 -26.73 6.97
C THR A 620 -36.87 -27.83 5.86
N ALA A 621 -35.90 -28.77 5.86
CA ALA A 621 -35.69 -29.83 4.84
C ALA A 621 -35.19 -31.20 5.38
N GLU A 622 -35.17 -32.25 4.53
CA GLU A 622 -34.89 -33.67 4.86
C GLU A 622 -33.77 -34.32 3.96
N PRO A 623 -33.29 -35.56 4.23
CA PRO A 623 -31.94 -36.02 3.84
C PRO A 623 -31.72 -36.56 2.41
N ILE A 624 -30.44 -36.61 2.03
CA ILE A 624 -29.94 -36.84 0.67
C ILE A 624 -29.64 -38.33 0.40
N GLU A 625 -30.57 -39.05 -0.24
CA GLU A 625 -30.27 -40.35 -0.88
C GLU A 625 -31.14 -40.66 -2.12
N LYS A 626 -31.73 -39.63 -2.76
CA LYS A 626 -32.72 -39.78 -3.85
C LYS A 626 -32.59 -38.84 -5.05
N LEU A 627 -31.52 -38.05 -5.16
CA LEU A 627 -31.38 -37.03 -6.21
C LEU A 627 -30.45 -37.41 -7.37
N SER A 628 -29.65 -38.47 -7.26
CA SER A 628 -28.64 -38.84 -8.27
C SER A 628 -29.17 -39.54 -9.52
N GLU A 629 -30.48 -39.78 -9.64
CA GLU A 629 -31.10 -40.41 -10.82
C GLU A 629 -31.87 -39.43 -11.75
N ASN A 630 -32.02 -38.17 -11.35
CA ASN A 630 -32.84 -37.18 -12.08
C ASN A 630 -32.06 -35.99 -12.69
N SER A 631 -30.72 -35.94 -12.55
CA SER A 631 -29.92 -34.87 -13.16
C SER A 631 -29.92 -34.98 -14.68
N SER A 632 -30.27 -33.89 -15.34
CA SER A 632 -30.42 -33.76 -16.79
C SER A 632 -29.21 -33.09 -17.47
N VAL A 633 -28.30 -32.54 -16.67
CA VAL A 633 -27.18 -31.71 -17.10
C VAL A 633 -25.97 -32.57 -17.49
N LYS A 634 -25.52 -32.45 -18.74
CA LYS A 634 -24.25 -33.06 -19.18
C LYS A 634 -23.06 -32.24 -18.65
N LEU A 635 -22.06 -32.91 -18.09
CA LEU A 635 -20.78 -32.29 -17.74
C LEU A 635 -20.04 -31.79 -18.99
N VAL A 636 -19.38 -30.63 -18.87
CA VAL A 636 -18.53 -30.04 -19.90
C VAL A 636 -17.11 -30.58 -19.82
N ASP A 637 -16.63 -31.10 -20.96
CA ASP A 637 -15.25 -31.49 -21.19
C ASP A 637 -14.36 -30.23 -21.23
N GLY A 638 -13.42 -30.13 -20.29
CA GLY A 638 -12.46 -29.02 -20.15
C GLY A 638 -11.11 -29.52 -19.63
N ALA A 639 -10.28 -28.64 -19.05
CA ALA A 639 -9.01 -29.09 -18.50
C ALA A 639 -9.24 -29.83 -17.18
N TRP A 640 -8.47 -30.91 -16.93
CA TRP A 640 -8.67 -31.73 -15.73
C TRP A 640 -8.51 -30.93 -14.43
N PHE A 641 -7.66 -29.89 -14.45
CA PHE A 641 -7.38 -29.03 -13.29
C PHE A 641 -8.51 -28.05 -12.97
N ASP A 642 -9.41 -27.73 -13.90
CA ASP A 642 -10.59 -26.88 -13.61
C ASP A 642 -11.49 -27.56 -12.56
N ARG A 643 -11.66 -28.88 -12.71
CA ARG A 643 -12.40 -29.77 -11.78
C ARG A 643 -11.55 -30.28 -10.61
N ALA A 644 -10.34 -29.75 -10.39
CA ALA A 644 -9.52 -30.19 -9.28
C ALA A 644 -10.18 -29.87 -7.92
N VAL A 645 -10.05 -30.83 -7.00
CA VAL A 645 -10.12 -30.64 -5.55
C VAL A 645 -8.76 -31.06 -5.03
N VAL A 646 -7.96 -30.08 -4.61
CA VAL A 646 -6.56 -30.29 -4.25
C VAL A 646 -6.44 -30.63 -2.76
N TYR A 647 -5.56 -31.57 -2.46
CA TYR A 647 -5.10 -31.84 -1.09
C TYR A 647 -3.59 -31.62 -1.03
N HIS A 648 -3.18 -30.65 -0.21
CA HIS A 648 -1.82 -30.15 -0.13
C HIS A 648 -1.09 -30.81 1.05
N ILE A 649 -0.06 -31.59 0.72
CA ILE A 649 0.79 -32.33 1.65
C ILE A 649 2.17 -31.67 1.71
N TYR A 650 2.62 -31.26 2.90
CA TYR A 650 4.02 -30.97 3.14
C TYR A 650 4.75 -32.28 3.46
N PRO A 651 5.59 -32.85 2.55
CA PRO A 651 5.92 -34.27 2.64
C PRO A 651 6.74 -34.62 3.88
N LEU A 652 7.71 -33.78 4.24
CA LEU A 652 8.60 -34.00 5.39
C LEU A 652 7.80 -34.06 6.70
N GLY A 653 6.94 -33.08 6.96
CA GLY A 653 6.08 -33.04 8.15
C GLY A 653 5.08 -34.19 8.18
N TYR A 654 4.27 -34.34 7.13
CA TYR A 654 3.25 -35.39 7.01
C TYR A 654 3.77 -36.81 7.29
N CYS A 655 4.96 -37.12 6.77
CA CYS A 655 5.64 -38.40 6.91
C CYS A 655 6.49 -38.54 8.18
N GLY A 656 6.60 -37.52 9.03
CA GLY A 656 7.44 -37.54 10.24
C GLY A 656 8.93 -37.70 9.91
N ALA A 657 9.41 -37.02 8.87
CA ALA A 657 10.81 -37.02 8.48
C ALA A 657 11.68 -36.20 9.48
N PRO A 658 12.94 -36.60 9.71
CA PRO A 658 13.89 -35.79 10.48
C PRO A 658 14.06 -34.39 9.87
N GLN A 659 14.10 -33.38 10.75
CA GLN A 659 14.23 -31.97 10.35
C GLN A 659 15.46 -31.73 9.45
N TYR A 660 16.61 -32.35 9.77
CA TYR A 660 17.84 -32.28 8.98
C TYR A 660 18.14 -33.60 8.28
N ASN A 661 18.88 -33.53 7.18
CA ASN A 661 19.36 -34.67 6.41
C ASN A 661 20.82 -35.00 6.76
N GLU A 662 21.03 -36.07 7.53
CA GLU A 662 22.36 -36.63 7.83
C GLU A 662 22.69 -37.82 6.90
N GLY A 663 22.10 -37.87 5.71
CA GLY A 663 22.30 -38.95 4.74
C GLY A 663 21.74 -40.29 5.22
N GLU A 664 22.55 -41.35 5.16
CA GLU A 664 22.15 -42.73 5.49
C GLU A 664 21.48 -42.87 6.87
N LYS A 665 21.88 -42.04 7.86
CA LYS A 665 21.27 -42.05 9.22
C LYS A 665 19.80 -41.65 9.23
N THR A 666 19.43 -40.69 8.37
CA THR A 666 18.09 -40.09 8.33
C THR A 666 17.23 -40.67 7.22
N GLN A 667 17.84 -41.42 6.29
CA GLN A 667 17.16 -42.13 5.20
C GLN A 667 16.02 -43.03 5.71
N GLY A 668 14.94 -43.15 4.93
CA GLY A 668 13.87 -44.11 5.20
C GLY A 668 12.64 -43.92 4.32
N SER A 669 11.95 -45.01 3.99
CA SER A 669 10.79 -45.04 3.08
C SER A 669 9.48 -44.49 3.70
N ARG A 670 9.54 -43.34 4.36
CA ARG A 670 8.42 -42.71 5.10
C ARG A 670 7.27 -42.25 4.19
N ILE A 671 7.55 -41.97 2.91
CA ILE A 671 6.55 -41.62 1.89
C ILE A 671 5.46 -42.71 1.74
N LEU A 672 5.77 -43.96 2.08
CA LEU A 672 4.82 -45.07 2.06
C LEU A 672 3.59 -44.84 2.95
N LYS A 673 3.65 -43.99 3.99
CA LYS A 673 2.50 -43.58 4.83
C LYS A 673 1.35 -42.95 4.01
N VAL A 674 1.64 -42.40 2.83
CA VAL A 674 0.61 -41.88 1.91
C VAL A 674 -0.34 -42.98 1.44
N LEU A 675 0.14 -44.23 1.29
CA LEU A 675 -0.69 -45.37 0.86
C LEU A 675 -1.87 -45.61 1.81
N ASP A 676 -1.62 -45.51 3.12
CA ASP A 676 -2.61 -45.74 4.17
C ASP A 676 -3.73 -44.68 4.17
N ARG A 677 -3.50 -43.53 3.53
CA ARG A 677 -4.45 -42.41 3.43
C ARG A 677 -5.23 -42.33 2.11
N ILE A 678 -4.88 -43.13 1.10
CA ILE A 678 -5.60 -43.18 -0.19
C ILE A 678 -7.11 -43.39 0.03
N GLY A 679 -7.52 -44.26 0.96
CA GLY A 679 -8.93 -44.51 1.26
C GLY A 679 -9.67 -43.28 1.79
N HIS A 680 -9.09 -42.57 2.77
CA HIS A 680 -9.67 -41.34 3.33
C HIS A 680 -9.68 -40.19 2.31
N LEU A 681 -8.61 -40.00 1.54
CA LEU A 681 -8.55 -38.96 0.50
C LEU A 681 -9.68 -39.13 -0.54
N LYS A 682 -10.00 -40.37 -0.93
CA LYS A 682 -11.15 -40.66 -1.81
C LYS A 682 -12.49 -40.41 -1.12
N ALA A 683 -12.62 -40.73 0.18
CA ALA A 683 -13.83 -40.46 0.95
C ALA A 683 -14.09 -38.95 1.12
N LEU A 684 -13.03 -38.16 1.29
CA LEU A 684 -13.02 -36.69 1.31
C LEU A 684 -13.31 -36.06 -0.07
N GLY A 685 -13.42 -36.87 -1.14
CA GLY A 685 -13.70 -36.39 -2.49
C GLY A 685 -12.52 -35.69 -3.17
N VAL A 686 -11.30 -35.81 -2.64
CA VAL A 686 -10.08 -35.29 -3.26
C VAL A 686 -9.81 -36.04 -4.57
N ASN A 687 -9.38 -35.31 -5.60
CA ASN A 687 -8.96 -35.91 -6.88
C ASN A 687 -7.53 -35.49 -7.31
N THR A 688 -6.92 -34.53 -6.62
CA THR A 688 -5.59 -34.02 -6.95
C THR A 688 -4.75 -33.91 -5.67
N ILE A 689 -3.55 -34.51 -5.66
CA ILE A 689 -2.58 -34.37 -4.57
C ILE A 689 -1.48 -33.42 -5.01
N TYR A 690 -1.27 -32.37 -4.23
CA TYR A 690 -0.12 -31.48 -4.36
C TYR A 690 0.85 -31.80 -3.23
N PHE A 691 2.05 -32.26 -3.60
CA PHE A 691 3.17 -32.40 -2.68
C PHE A 691 4.04 -31.14 -2.74
N GLY A 692 4.38 -30.58 -1.57
CA GLY A 692 5.54 -29.69 -1.43
C GLY A 692 6.86 -30.40 -1.83
N PRO A 693 8.03 -29.77 -1.65
CA PRO A 693 9.29 -30.27 -2.19
C PRO A 693 9.57 -31.74 -1.87
N VAL A 694 9.85 -32.52 -2.93
CA VAL A 694 10.20 -33.95 -2.86
C VAL A 694 11.64 -34.23 -3.31
N PHE A 695 12.37 -33.21 -3.76
CA PHE A 695 13.76 -33.32 -4.20
C PHE A 695 14.70 -33.52 -3.00
N GLU A 696 15.90 -34.06 -3.21
CA GLU A 696 16.90 -34.15 -2.13
C GLU A 696 17.24 -32.73 -1.62
N SER A 697 17.26 -32.56 -0.30
CA SER A 697 17.52 -31.28 0.39
C SER A 697 18.27 -31.52 1.71
N LEU A 698 18.82 -30.48 2.36
CA LEU A 698 19.57 -30.59 3.62
C LEU A 698 18.69 -30.42 4.87
N TRP A 699 17.66 -29.58 4.78
CA TRP A 699 16.84 -29.13 5.89
C TRP A 699 15.34 -29.12 5.52
N HIS A 700 14.80 -27.99 5.10
CA HIS A 700 13.35 -27.77 5.04
C HIS A 700 12.67 -28.23 3.75
N GLY A 701 13.41 -28.49 2.67
CA GLY A 701 12.87 -28.95 1.36
C GLY A 701 13.18 -27.99 0.21
N TYR A 702 13.01 -26.69 0.44
CA TYR A 702 13.29 -25.64 -0.56
C TYR A 702 14.80 -25.45 -0.83
N ASP A 703 15.64 -25.86 0.10
CA ASP A 703 17.09 -25.94 -0.01
C ASP A 703 17.54 -27.16 -0.85
N THR A 704 17.00 -27.29 -2.06
CA THR A 704 17.23 -28.43 -2.95
C THR A 704 18.71 -28.61 -3.28
N SER A 705 19.21 -29.83 -3.13
CA SER A 705 20.60 -30.26 -3.38
C SER A 705 20.74 -31.25 -4.53
N ASP A 706 19.67 -31.94 -4.95
CA ASP A 706 19.62 -32.69 -6.22
C ASP A 706 18.18 -32.85 -6.75
N TYR A 707 17.87 -32.18 -7.87
CA TYR A 707 16.58 -32.29 -8.57
C TYR A 707 16.32 -33.67 -9.20
N TYR A 708 17.36 -34.49 -9.42
CA TYR A 708 17.25 -35.82 -10.04
C TYR A 708 17.04 -36.94 -8.99
N ARG A 709 16.89 -36.59 -7.71
CA ARG A 709 16.66 -37.53 -6.60
C ARG A 709 15.42 -37.17 -5.79
N THR A 710 14.78 -38.19 -5.24
CA THR A 710 13.84 -38.06 -4.11
C THR A 710 14.61 -37.77 -2.82
N ASP A 711 14.05 -36.95 -1.93
CA ASP A 711 14.61 -36.76 -0.59
C ASP A 711 14.73 -38.11 0.14
N SER A 712 15.96 -38.45 0.53
CA SER A 712 16.28 -39.75 1.12
C SER A 712 15.55 -39.99 2.45
N ARG A 713 15.16 -38.93 3.18
CA ARG A 713 14.35 -39.00 4.41
C ARG A 713 12.90 -39.39 4.13
N LEU A 714 12.41 -39.16 2.92
CA LEU A 714 11.09 -39.58 2.45
C LEU A 714 11.13 -40.96 1.81
N GLY A 715 12.17 -41.29 1.05
CA GLY A 715 12.40 -42.65 0.56
C GLY A 715 13.19 -42.74 -0.73
N SER A 716 13.18 -43.91 -1.33
CA SER A 716 13.81 -44.16 -2.63
C SER A 716 12.86 -43.86 -3.79
N MET A 717 13.43 -43.68 -5.00
CA MET A 717 12.71 -43.67 -6.27
C MET A 717 11.64 -44.77 -6.38
N LYS A 718 11.90 -45.98 -5.84
CA LYS A 718 10.96 -47.12 -5.87
C LYS A 718 9.78 -46.93 -4.92
N ASP A 719 10.00 -46.28 -3.78
CA ASP A 719 8.94 -45.97 -2.81
C ASP A 719 8.00 -44.91 -3.37
N PHE A 720 8.56 -43.84 -3.95
CA PHE A 720 7.81 -42.82 -4.67
C PHE A 720 7.06 -43.40 -5.88
N GLN A 721 7.70 -44.24 -6.71
CA GLN A 721 7.02 -44.95 -7.81
C GLN A 721 5.85 -45.82 -7.32
N LYS A 722 5.98 -46.48 -6.17
CA LYS A 722 4.90 -47.28 -5.56
C LYS A 722 3.74 -46.40 -5.09
N VAL A 723 4.02 -45.30 -4.39
CA VAL A 723 3.00 -44.35 -3.91
C VAL A 723 2.30 -43.66 -5.07
N PHE A 724 3.05 -43.12 -6.02
CA PHE A 724 2.50 -42.36 -7.13
C PHE A 724 1.69 -43.29 -8.03
N ARG A 725 2.17 -44.50 -8.35
CA ARG A 725 1.36 -45.49 -9.07
C ARG A 725 0.05 -45.81 -8.34
N ALA A 726 0.08 -46.08 -7.03
CA ALA A 726 -1.14 -46.36 -6.27
C ALA A 726 -2.13 -45.18 -6.26
N LEU A 727 -1.63 -43.94 -6.27
CA LEU A 727 -2.45 -42.74 -6.45
C LEU A 727 -3.07 -42.68 -7.86
N LYS A 728 -2.27 -42.86 -8.93
CA LYS A 728 -2.76 -42.88 -10.33
C LYS A 728 -3.79 -44.01 -10.56
N GLU A 729 -3.53 -45.21 -10.05
CA GLU A 729 -4.45 -46.36 -10.07
C GLU A 729 -5.76 -46.09 -9.32
N ASN A 730 -5.77 -45.14 -8.39
CA ASN A 730 -6.96 -44.69 -7.67
C ASN A 730 -7.64 -43.46 -8.28
N GLY A 731 -7.14 -42.95 -9.41
CA GLY A 731 -7.69 -41.81 -10.14
C GLY A 731 -7.13 -40.44 -9.75
N PHE A 732 -6.15 -40.37 -8.84
CA PHE A 732 -5.57 -39.10 -8.43
C PHE A 732 -4.66 -38.49 -9.49
N LYS A 733 -4.69 -37.16 -9.55
CA LYS A 733 -3.72 -36.30 -10.25
C LYS A 733 -2.59 -35.90 -9.30
N ILE A 734 -1.36 -35.77 -9.80
CA ILE A 734 -0.19 -35.50 -8.96
C ILE A 734 0.51 -34.21 -9.39
N VAL A 735 0.68 -33.28 -8.45
CA VAL A 735 1.37 -32.00 -8.61
C VAL A 735 2.54 -31.95 -7.63
N LEU A 736 3.71 -31.47 -8.07
CA LEU A 736 4.89 -31.29 -7.22
C LEU A 736 5.27 -29.80 -7.11
N ASP A 737 6.01 -29.46 -6.06
CA ASP A 737 6.72 -28.18 -5.98
C ASP A 737 7.96 -28.15 -6.89
N GLY A 738 8.18 -27.02 -7.56
CA GLY A 738 9.25 -26.76 -8.50
C GLY A 738 10.08 -25.56 -8.04
N VAL A 739 11.05 -25.83 -7.17
CA VAL A 739 11.89 -24.81 -6.53
C VAL A 739 13.01 -24.39 -7.49
N PHE A 740 12.69 -23.50 -8.44
CA PHE A 740 13.56 -23.20 -9.59
C PHE A 740 14.21 -21.81 -9.57
N ASN A 741 13.85 -20.92 -8.63
CA ASN A 741 14.59 -19.67 -8.42
C ASN A 741 15.96 -19.91 -7.73
N HIS A 742 16.03 -20.90 -6.84
CA HIS A 742 17.15 -21.06 -5.91
C HIS A 742 17.42 -22.53 -5.56
N VAL A 743 18.59 -22.81 -5.00
CA VAL A 743 19.05 -24.12 -4.49
C VAL A 743 19.67 -23.98 -3.11
N GLY A 744 19.73 -25.08 -2.36
CA GLY A 744 20.51 -25.14 -1.12
C GLY A 744 22.01 -25.25 -1.39
N ARG A 745 22.84 -24.80 -0.43
CA ARG A 745 24.33 -24.91 -0.50
C ARG A 745 24.87 -26.34 -0.70
N GLY A 746 24.04 -27.37 -0.52
CA GLY A 746 24.40 -28.77 -0.80
C GLY A 746 24.44 -29.16 -2.28
N PHE A 747 23.92 -28.31 -3.18
CA PHE A 747 23.82 -28.58 -4.62
C PHE A 747 25.20 -28.78 -5.26
N GLU A 748 25.40 -29.87 -6.02
CA GLU A 748 26.74 -30.28 -6.49
C GLU A 748 27.45 -29.22 -7.36
N PRO A 749 26.78 -28.55 -8.32
CA PRO A 749 27.37 -27.43 -9.05
C PRO A 749 27.81 -26.25 -8.16
N PHE A 750 27.14 -26.02 -7.02
CA PHE A 750 27.55 -24.97 -6.07
C PHE A 750 28.74 -25.43 -5.21
N ARG A 751 28.75 -26.70 -4.80
CA ARG A 751 29.89 -27.29 -4.08
C ARG A 751 31.16 -27.35 -4.93
N ASP A 752 31.04 -27.68 -6.21
CA ASP A 752 32.16 -27.61 -7.16
C ASP A 752 32.72 -26.17 -7.26
N LEU A 753 31.84 -25.16 -7.26
CA LEU A 753 32.21 -23.74 -7.20
C LEU A 753 32.90 -23.38 -5.87
N GLN A 754 32.43 -23.88 -4.73
CA GLN A 754 33.10 -23.73 -3.43
C GLN A 754 34.48 -24.39 -3.39
N GLU A 755 34.63 -25.58 -3.97
CA GLU A 755 35.87 -26.37 -3.94
C GLU A 755 36.91 -25.92 -4.98
N LYS A 756 36.50 -25.30 -6.10
CA LYS A 756 37.38 -24.95 -7.23
C LYS A 756 37.44 -23.45 -7.57
N GLY A 757 36.56 -22.62 -7.03
CA GLY A 757 36.52 -21.18 -7.29
C GLY A 757 36.43 -20.85 -8.79
N GLU A 758 37.28 -19.94 -9.27
CA GLU A 758 37.33 -19.52 -10.69
C GLU A 758 37.53 -20.67 -11.69
N ALA A 759 38.11 -21.80 -11.26
CA ALA A 759 38.32 -22.99 -12.09
C ALA A 759 37.09 -23.90 -12.19
N SER A 760 36.01 -23.61 -11.48
CA SER A 760 34.72 -24.30 -11.64
C SER A 760 34.11 -24.02 -13.01
N ILE A 761 33.52 -25.06 -13.61
CA ILE A 761 32.71 -24.95 -14.83
C ILE A 761 31.29 -24.42 -14.56
N TYR A 762 30.89 -24.34 -13.29
CA TYR A 762 29.54 -23.99 -12.85
C TYR A 762 29.42 -22.57 -12.29
N LYS A 763 30.50 -21.77 -12.27
CA LYS A 763 30.46 -20.36 -11.82
C LYS A 763 29.36 -19.53 -12.47
N ASP A 764 29.08 -19.78 -13.75
CA ASP A 764 28.04 -19.06 -14.50
C ASP A 764 26.62 -19.61 -14.27
N TRP A 765 26.44 -20.66 -13.46
CA TRP A 765 25.13 -21.23 -13.09
C TRP A 765 24.42 -20.43 -11.99
N PHE A 766 25.12 -19.54 -11.31
CA PHE A 766 24.60 -18.73 -10.21
C PHE A 766 24.68 -17.25 -10.54
N CYS A 767 23.78 -16.45 -9.99
CA CYS A 767 23.76 -15.02 -10.27
C CYS A 767 24.88 -14.27 -9.51
N ASN A 768 25.53 -13.32 -10.20
CA ASN A 768 26.52 -12.37 -9.68
C ASN A 768 27.69 -12.99 -8.87
N VAL A 769 28.27 -14.08 -9.37
CA VAL A 769 29.46 -14.70 -8.74
C VAL A 769 30.68 -13.79 -8.87
N HIS A 770 31.28 -13.41 -7.74
CA HIS A 770 32.40 -12.47 -7.68
C HIS A 770 33.51 -12.97 -6.73
N PHE A 771 34.65 -13.37 -7.28
CA PHE A 771 35.80 -13.95 -6.53
C PHE A 771 36.70 -12.91 -5.83
N GLY A 772 36.39 -11.61 -5.96
CA GLY A 772 37.07 -10.52 -5.26
C GLY A 772 36.45 -10.16 -3.89
N SER A 773 35.59 -11.02 -3.35
CA SER A 773 34.77 -10.80 -2.16
C SER A 773 34.48 -12.12 -1.44
N SER A 774 33.81 -12.09 -0.30
CA SER A 774 33.45 -13.29 0.48
C SER A 774 32.06 -13.19 1.10
N THR A 775 31.40 -14.32 1.35
CA THR A 775 30.11 -14.36 2.07
C THR A 775 30.27 -14.37 3.59
N PRO A 776 29.21 -14.03 4.35
CA PRO A 776 29.15 -14.30 5.80
C PRO A 776 29.25 -15.79 6.19
N LEU A 777 29.04 -16.71 5.24
CA LEU A 777 29.18 -18.16 5.44
C LEU A 777 30.59 -18.68 5.10
N GLY A 778 31.53 -17.79 4.77
CA GLY A 778 32.95 -18.12 4.59
C GLY A 778 33.36 -18.57 3.19
N ASP A 779 32.51 -18.39 2.17
CA ASP A 779 32.89 -18.70 0.79
C ASP A 779 33.89 -17.65 0.26
N ALA A 780 34.83 -18.08 -0.60
CA ALA A 780 35.86 -17.21 -1.20
C ALA A 780 35.36 -16.41 -2.44
N PHE A 781 34.06 -16.17 -2.51
CA PHE A 781 33.37 -15.36 -3.51
C PHE A 781 32.04 -14.88 -2.91
N SER A 782 31.44 -13.82 -3.45
CA SER A 782 30.02 -13.51 -3.23
C SER A 782 29.15 -13.98 -4.40
N TYR A 783 27.83 -14.07 -4.17
CA TYR A 783 26.80 -14.50 -5.13
C TYR A 783 25.42 -13.98 -4.69
N ASP A 784 24.44 -13.97 -5.59
CA ASP A 784 23.05 -13.59 -5.29
C ASP A 784 22.30 -14.69 -4.51
N THR A 785 21.42 -14.26 -3.61
CA THR A 785 20.59 -15.13 -2.75
C THR A 785 19.11 -14.84 -2.91
N TRP A 786 18.24 -15.77 -2.51
CA TRP A 786 16.82 -15.44 -2.32
C TRP A 786 16.64 -14.58 -1.06
N GLN A 787 16.17 -13.34 -1.25
CA GLN A 787 15.94 -12.32 -0.21
C GLN A 787 17.05 -12.19 0.87
N GLY A 788 18.33 -12.31 0.47
CA GLY A 788 19.47 -12.17 1.39
C GLY A 788 19.79 -13.43 2.22
N ASN A 789 19.05 -14.53 2.06
CA ASN A 789 19.31 -15.78 2.76
C ASN A 789 20.48 -16.55 2.14
N TRP A 790 21.65 -16.49 2.78
CA TRP A 790 22.90 -17.10 2.30
C TRP A 790 22.86 -18.62 2.11
N GLU A 791 21.93 -19.34 2.76
CA GLU A 791 21.69 -20.77 2.55
C GLU A 791 20.99 -21.08 1.21
N LEU A 792 20.32 -20.09 0.60
CA LEU A 792 19.47 -20.24 -0.59
C LEU A 792 20.09 -19.47 -1.77
N VAL A 793 20.93 -20.16 -2.53
CA VAL A 793 21.74 -19.65 -3.63
C VAL A 793 20.87 -19.44 -4.88
N LYS A 794 20.90 -18.26 -5.49
CA LYS A 794 20.06 -17.94 -6.67
C LYS A 794 20.63 -18.51 -7.97
N LEU A 795 19.80 -19.22 -8.72
CA LEU A 795 20.15 -19.79 -10.03
C LEU A 795 20.12 -18.73 -11.15
N ASN A 796 21.09 -18.82 -12.06
CA ASN A 796 21.14 -18.03 -13.27
C ASN A 796 20.26 -18.65 -14.37
N LEU A 797 18.96 -18.36 -14.33
CA LEU A 797 17.96 -18.84 -15.31
C LEU A 797 18.16 -18.30 -16.74
N LYS A 798 19.16 -17.43 -16.98
CA LYS A 798 19.58 -16.99 -18.32
C LYS A 798 20.73 -17.85 -18.87
N ASN A 799 21.36 -18.69 -18.04
CA ASN A 799 22.34 -19.67 -18.51
C ASN A 799 21.63 -20.90 -19.08
N LYS A 800 21.86 -21.20 -20.36
CA LYS A 800 21.23 -22.33 -21.05
C LYS A 800 21.50 -23.68 -20.35
N ALA A 801 22.66 -23.87 -19.73
CA ALA A 801 22.98 -25.11 -19.03
C ALA A 801 22.11 -25.32 -17.78
N VAL A 802 21.76 -24.25 -17.06
CA VAL A 802 20.82 -24.27 -15.92
C VAL A 802 19.42 -24.59 -16.42
N VAL A 803 18.97 -23.92 -17.49
CA VAL A 803 17.65 -24.16 -18.10
C VAL A 803 17.53 -25.60 -18.60
N ASP A 804 18.53 -26.11 -19.32
CA ASP A 804 18.57 -27.50 -19.81
C ASP A 804 18.58 -28.50 -18.64
N HIS A 805 19.29 -28.22 -17.55
CA HIS A 805 19.33 -29.07 -16.35
C HIS A 805 17.96 -29.14 -15.65
N LEU A 806 17.29 -28.00 -15.45
CA LEU A 806 15.97 -27.92 -14.82
C LEU A 806 14.89 -28.56 -15.69
N LEU A 807 14.86 -28.27 -17.00
CA LEU A 807 13.93 -28.91 -17.94
C LEU A 807 14.19 -30.42 -18.05
N GLY A 808 15.45 -30.86 -18.01
CA GLY A 808 15.82 -32.27 -17.93
C GLY A 808 15.29 -32.96 -16.67
N ALA A 809 15.30 -32.28 -15.52
CA ALA A 809 14.73 -32.80 -14.28
C ALA A 809 13.21 -32.89 -14.38
N VAL A 810 12.53 -31.83 -14.83
CA VAL A 810 11.08 -31.82 -15.09
C VAL A 810 10.68 -32.97 -16.02
N LYS A 811 11.44 -33.20 -17.10
CA LYS A 811 11.24 -34.33 -18.00
C LYS A 811 11.38 -35.67 -17.29
N MET A 812 12.44 -35.86 -16.50
CA MET A 812 12.66 -37.09 -15.73
C MET A 812 11.48 -37.36 -14.79
N TRP A 813 10.99 -36.35 -14.08
CA TRP A 813 9.84 -36.51 -13.18
C TRP A 813 8.54 -36.85 -13.92
N VAL A 814 8.28 -36.24 -15.08
CA VAL A 814 7.13 -36.57 -15.94
C VAL A 814 7.23 -38.00 -16.47
N GLU A 815 8.36 -38.40 -17.07
CA GLU A 815 8.53 -39.73 -17.68
C GLU A 815 8.64 -40.87 -16.66
N THR A 816 9.20 -40.62 -15.46
CA THR A 816 9.47 -41.65 -14.45
C THR A 816 8.31 -41.88 -13.48
N PHE A 817 7.48 -40.86 -13.24
CA PHE A 817 6.42 -40.88 -12.21
C PHE A 817 5.03 -40.46 -12.71
N ASP A 818 4.87 -40.07 -13.98
CA ASP A 818 3.62 -39.58 -14.57
C ASP A 818 2.93 -38.45 -13.77
N ILE A 819 3.72 -37.47 -13.30
CA ILE A 819 3.16 -36.26 -12.69
C ILE A 819 2.31 -35.46 -13.69
N ASP A 820 1.31 -34.74 -13.20
CA ASP A 820 0.33 -33.99 -14.00
C ASP A 820 0.51 -32.46 -13.95
N GLY A 821 1.30 -31.93 -13.01
CA GLY A 821 1.61 -30.50 -12.98
C GLY A 821 2.71 -30.09 -11.99
N LEU A 822 3.02 -28.79 -11.95
CA LEU A 822 3.92 -28.16 -10.97
C LEU A 822 3.29 -26.92 -10.31
N ARG A 823 3.51 -26.76 -9.00
CA ARG A 823 3.55 -25.46 -8.31
C ARG A 823 4.97 -24.92 -8.42
N LEU A 824 5.15 -23.64 -8.69
CA LEU A 824 6.47 -23.01 -8.76
C LEU A 824 6.66 -22.08 -7.56
N ASP A 825 7.73 -22.31 -6.82
CA ASP A 825 8.10 -21.59 -5.60
C ASP A 825 8.70 -20.21 -5.91
N ALA A 826 8.36 -19.20 -5.10
CA ALA A 826 8.80 -17.82 -5.31
C ALA A 826 8.68 -17.37 -6.78
N ALA A 827 7.50 -17.58 -7.38
CA ALA A 827 7.32 -17.49 -8.83
C ALA A 827 7.47 -16.06 -9.37
N ASP A 828 7.34 -15.04 -8.51
CA ASP A 828 7.63 -13.64 -8.83
C ASP A 828 9.13 -13.36 -9.03
N CYS A 829 10.01 -14.17 -8.42
CA CYS A 829 11.46 -14.06 -8.50
C CYS A 829 12.07 -14.77 -9.73
N ILE A 830 11.27 -15.60 -10.43
CA ILE A 830 11.67 -16.44 -11.57
C ILE A 830 11.64 -15.64 -12.89
N ASP A 831 12.57 -15.94 -13.79
CA ASP A 831 12.68 -15.26 -15.10
C ASP A 831 11.49 -15.60 -16.03
N LYS A 832 10.90 -14.57 -16.65
CA LYS A 832 9.71 -14.71 -17.51
C LYS A 832 9.97 -15.46 -18.82
N GLU A 833 11.19 -15.43 -19.36
CA GLU A 833 11.54 -16.25 -20.52
C GLU A 833 11.80 -17.71 -20.12
N PHE A 834 12.19 -17.98 -18.87
CA PHE A 834 12.20 -19.36 -18.34
C PHE A 834 10.78 -19.91 -18.19
N PHE A 835 9.81 -19.12 -17.70
CA PHE A 835 8.40 -19.56 -17.65
C PHE A 835 7.83 -19.93 -19.01
N LYS A 836 8.07 -19.13 -20.05
CA LYS A 836 7.62 -19.42 -21.42
C LYS A 836 8.25 -20.71 -21.95
N GLN A 837 9.55 -20.91 -21.72
CA GLN A 837 10.24 -22.15 -22.09
C GLN A 837 9.68 -23.36 -21.34
N LEU A 838 9.47 -23.26 -20.03
CA LEU A 838 8.87 -24.31 -19.19
C LEU A 838 7.45 -24.66 -19.63
N LYS A 839 6.64 -23.66 -19.98
CA LYS A 839 5.27 -23.81 -20.50
C LYS A 839 5.24 -24.61 -21.81
N VAL A 840 6.00 -24.17 -22.81
CA VAL A 840 6.09 -24.86 -24.11
C VAL A 840 6.67 -26.28 -23.95
N TYR A 841 7.69 -26.43 -23.11
CA TYR A 841 8.36 -27.72 -22.88
C TYR A 841 7.43 -28.73 -22.19
N THR A 842 6.75 -28.34 -21.11
CA THR A 842 5.83 -29.26 -20.39
C THR A 842 4.61 -29.63 -21.22
N GLN A 843 4.03 -28.70 -21.99
CA GLN A 843 2.97 -29.02 -22.94
C GLN A 843 3.43 -29.98 -24.05
N GLY A 844 4.70 -29.89 -24.47
CA GLY A 844 5.33 -30.84 -25.40
C GLY A 844 5.53 -32.25 -24.83
N LEU A 845 5.71 -32.39 -23.51
CA LEU A 845 5.75 -33.68 -22.83
C LEU A 845 4.33 -34.24 -22.57
N LYS A 846 3.40 -33.39 -22.14
CA LYS A 846 2.06 -33.76 -21.69
C LYS A 846 1.13 -32.57 -21.93
N LYS A 847 0.27 -32.67 -22.95
CA LYS A 847 -0.56 -31.57 -23.47
C LYS A 847 -1.26 -30.73 -22.39
N ASP A 848 -1.90 -31.41 -21.44
CA ASP A 848 -2.72 -30.79 -20.39
C ASP A 848 -1.94 -30.70 -19.05
N PHE A 849 -0.62 -30.50 -19.08
CA PHE A 849 0.22 -30.34 -17.88
C PHE A 849 -0.07 -29.01 -17.18
N TRP A 850 -0.39 -29.07 -15.88
CA TRP A 850 -0.75 -27.89 -15.11
C TRP A 850 0.49 -27.15 -14.59
N LEU A 851 0.43 -25.82 -14.56
CA LEU A 851 1.51 -24.95 -14.05
C LEU A 851 0.87 -23.84 -13.22
N MET A 852 1.30 -23.71 -11.98
CA MET A 852 0.75 -22.79 -11.00
C MET A 852 1.88 -22.03 -10.30
N GLY A 853 1.80 -20.70 -10.20
CA GLY A 853 2.81 -19.91 -9.49
C GLY A 853 2.42 -19.58 -8.06
N GLU A 854 3.39 -19.59 -7.15
CA GLU A 854 3.28 -18.79 -5.93
C GLU A 854 3.47 -17.31 -6.27
N ILE A 855 2.40 -16.53 -6.14
CA ILE A 855 2.42 -15.07 -6.22
C ILE A 855 1.66 -14.54 -5.00
N ILE A 856 2.36 -13.83 -4.12
CA ILE A 856 1.79 -13.30 -2.87
C ILE A 856 1.17 -11.90 -3.04
N HIS A 857 1.57 -11.15 -4.06
CA HIS A 857 1.18 -9.76 -4.31
C HIS A 857 1.27 -9.36 -5.80
N GLY A 858 0.62 -8.26 -6.18
CA GLY A 858 0.63 -7.70 -7.54
C GLY A 858 -0.48 -8.24 -8.46
N ASP A 859 -0.49 -7.81 -9.72
CA ASP A 859 -1.46 -8.28 -10.72
C ASP A 859 -1.16 -9.73 -11.14
N TYR A 860 -2.07 -10.64 -10.81
CA TYR A 860 -1.95 -12.06 -11.12
C TYR A 860 -1.94 -12.34 -12.63
N LYS A 861 -2.52 -11.48 -13.49
CA LYS A 861 -2.47 -11.61 -14.96
C LYS A 861 -1.06 -11.47 -15.53
N MET A 862 -0.15 -10.80 -14.82
CA MET A 862 1.26 -10.70 -15.22
C MET A 862 1.99 -12.05 -15.25
N TRP A 863 1.40 -13.09 -14.64
CA TRP A 863 1.99 -14.42 -14.45
C TRP A 863 1.05 -15.55 -14.90
N ALA A 864 -0.24 -15.48 -14.54
CA ALA A 864 -1.29 -16.38 -15.00
C ALA A 864 -1.88 -15.87 -16.33
N ASN A 865 -1.39 -16.43 -17.44
CA ASN A 865 -1.77 -16.06 -18.81
C ASN A 865 -1.39 -17.19 -19.79
N PRO A 866 -1.87 -17.17 -21.06
CA PRO A 866 -1.62 -18.25 -22.01
C PRO A 866 -0.15 -18.63 -22.20
N ASP A 867 0.75 -17.64 -22.19
CA ASP A 867 2.17 -17.80 -22.51
C ASP A 867 3.01 -18.37 -21.36
N MET A 868 2.54 -18.24 -20.11
CA MET A 868 3.27 -18.65 -18.90
C MET A 868 2.44 -19.65 -18.08
N MET A 869 1.83 -19.24 -16.96
CA MET A 869 1.18 -20.17 -16.02
C MET A 869 -0.35 -20.20 -16.16
N HIS A 870 -0.96 -21.31 -15.75
CA HIS A 870 -2.41 -21.52 -15.82
C HIS A 870 -3.16 -20.93 -14.62
N SER A 871 -2.48 -20.80 -13.48
CA SER A 871 -3.04 -20.37 -12.20
C SER A 871 -1.95 -19.74 -11.32
N VAL A 872 -2.36 -19.00 -10.29
CA VAL A 872 -1.49 -18.58 -9.17
C VAL A 872 -2.28 -18.62 -7.85
N THR A 873 -1.55 -18.60 -6.73
CA THR A 873 -2.08 -18.55 -5.37
C THR A 873 -2.92 -17.29 -5.09
N ASN A 874 -4.15 -17.45 -4.59
CA ASN A 874 -5.06 -16.36 -4.27
C ASN A 874 -4.93 -15.89 -2.82
N TYR A 875 -3.81 -15.22 -2.50
CA TYR A 875 -3.57 -14.67 -1.16
C TYR A 875 -4.57 -13.55 -0.78
N GLU A 876 -5.14 -12.84 -1.77
CA GLU A 876 -6.17 -11.81 -1.55
C GLU A 876 -7.47 -12.43 -0.98
N CYS A 877 -8.01 -13.49 -1.59
CA CYS A 877 -9.17 -14.19 -1.03
C CYS A 877 -8.83 -15.01 0.21
N TRP A 878 -7.64 -15.61 0.32
CA TRP A 878 -7.23 -16.30 1.55
C TRP A 878 -7.42 -15.41 2.79
N LYS A 879 -6.89 -14.17 2.73
CA LYS A 879 -7.05 -13.19 3.82
C LYS A 879 -8.51 -12.81 4.01
N GLY A 880 -9.21 -12.45 2.93
CA GLY A 880 -10.60 -12.00 2.97
C GLY A 880 -11.58 -13.05 3.52
N ILE A 881 -11.32 -14.34 3.33
CA ILE A 881 -12.18 -15.39 3.90
C ILE A 881 -12.04 -15.39 5.43
N TYR A 882 -10.84 -15.48 6.00
CA TYR A 882 -10.74 -15.57 7.46
C TYR A 882 -11.03 -14.23 8.17
N SER A 883 -10.76 -13.06 7.56
CA SER A 883 -11.16 -11.75 8.13
C SER A 883 -12.68 -11.61 8.18
N SER A 884 -13.37 -11.84 7.07
CA SER A 884 -14.82 -11.65 7.01
C SER A 884 -15.62 -12.52 8.01
N HIS A 885 -15.16 -13.73 8.31
CA HIS A 885 -15.73 -14.55 9.40
C HIS A 885 -15.38 -13.99 10.79
N ASN A 886 -14.10 -13.64 11.02
CA ASN A 886 -13.60 -13.11 12.30
C ASN A 886 -14.22 -11.77 12.71
N ASP A 887 -14.40 -10.89 11.73
CA ASP A 887 -14.74 -9.48 11.93
C ASP A 887 -16.24 -9.24 11.58
N LYS A 888 -16.96 -10.35 11.35
CA LYS A 888 -18.41 -10.44 11.10
C LYS A 888 -18.87 -9.49 9.98
N ASN A 889 -18.15 -9.56 8.86
CA ASN A 889 -18.23 -8.61 7.76
C ASN A 889 -18.05 -9.29 6.39
N TYR A 890 -19.08 -10.00 5.92
CA TYR A 890 -19.08 -10.64 4.60
C TYR A 890 -19.05 -9.66 3.41
N PHE A 891 -19.23 -8.36 3.63
CA PHE A 891 -19.01 -7.35 2.58
C PHE A 891 -17.56 -7.32 2.06
N GLU A 892 -16.55 -7.65 2.90
CA GLU A 892 -15.16 -7.78 2.47
C GLU A 892 -14.97 -8.89 1.43
N ILE A 893 -15.35 -10.12 1.77
CA ILE A 893 -15.16 -11.26 0.87
C ILE A 893 -16.07 -11.16 -0.35
N ALA A 894 -17.31 -10.67 -0.21
CA ALA A 894 -18.19 -10.40 -1.35
C ALA A 894 -17.58 -9.35 -2.30
N HIS A 895 -16.97 -8.27 -1.78
CA HIS A 895 -16.23 -7.32 -2.61
C HIS A 895 -15.07 -7.99 -3.35
N SER A 896 -14.21 -8.74 -2.67
CA SER A 896 -13.07 -9.41 -3.31
C SER A 896 -13.52 -10.43 -4.37
N LEU A 897 -14.53 -11.25 -4.06
CA LEU A 897 -15.10 -12.21 -5.00
C LEU A 897 -15.71 -11.51 -6.23
N ARG A 898 -16.46 -10.42 -6.04
CA ARG A 898 -17.03 -9.62 -7.13
C ARG A 898 -15.93 -8.96 -7.97
N ARG A 899 -14.98 -8.26 -7.34
CA ARG A 899 -13.85 -7.57 -7.98
C ARG A 899 -13.01 -8.53 -8.80
N GLN A 900 -12.71 -9.72 -8.28
CA GLN A 900 -11.95 -10.74 -9.00
C GLN A 900 -12.79 -11.42 -10.09
N PHE A 901 -14.01 -11.88 -9.80
CA PHE A 901 -14.65 -12.93 -10.61
C PHE A 901 -16.07 -12.65 -11.10
N ALA A 902 -16.70 -11.52 -10.74
CA ALA A 902 -17.94 -11.13 -11.41
C ALA A 902 -17.68 -10.78 -12.89
N LYS A 903 -18.76 -10.57 -13.65
CA LYS A 903 -18.68 -10.22 -15.06
C LYS A 903 -17.91 -8.91 -15.28
N GLY A 904 -16.83 -8.93 -16.07
CA GLY A 904 -15.90 -7.80 -16.20
C GLY A 904 -14.89 -7.65 -15.05
N GLY A 905 -14.86 -8.57 -14.09
CA GLY A 905 -13.94 -8.60 -12.96
C GLY A 905 -12.48 -8.83 -13.37
N ILE A 906 -11.53 -8.41 -12.54
CA ILE A 906 -10.11 -8.35 -12.92
C ILE A 906 -9.51 -9.73 -13.22
N TYR A 907 -10.08 -10.82 -12.70
CA TYR A 907 -9.63 -12.20 -12.87
C TYR A 907 -10.76 -13.15 -13.34
N GLU A 908 -11.86 -12.64 -13.94
CA GLU A 908 -13.05 -13.38 -14.40
C GLU A 908 -12.74 -14.69 -15.14
N ASN A 909 -11.75 -14.63 -16.05
CA ASN A 909 -11.34 -15.72 -16.91
C ASN A 909 -10.15 -16.54 -16.38
N LEU A 910 -9.65 -16.25 -15.17
CA LEU A 910 -8.62 -17.04 -14.50
C LEU A 910 -9.24 -18.08 -13.55
N ARG A 911 -8.50 -19.15 -13.26
CA ARG A 911 -8.86 -20.15 -12.26
C ARG A 911 -7.76 -20.21 -11.20
N LEU A 912 -7.76 -19.18 -10.34
CA LEU A 912 -6.81 -19.01 -9.25
C LEU A 912 -6.89 -20.16 -8.24
N TYR A 913 -5.79 -20.39 -7.53
CA TYR A 913 -5.69 -21.43 -6.50
C TYR A 913 -6.04 -20.86 -5.13
N ASN A 914 -7.18 -21.30 -4.61
CA ASN A 914 -7.77 -20.82 -3.36
C ASN A 914 -7.45 -21.80 -2.23
N PHE A 915 -7.16 -21.28 -1.04
CA PHE A 915 -6.86 -22.06 0.16
C PHE A 915 -7.27 -21.27 1.41
N LEU A 916 -7.51 -21.98 2.51
CA LEU A 916 -7.72 -21.37 3.84
C LEU A 916 -6.43 -21.37 4.68
N ASP A 917 -5.55 -22.32 4.40
CA ASP A 917 -4.21 -22.45 4.94
C ASP A 917 -3.31 -23.28 4.01
N ASN A 918 -2.00 -23.22 4.27
CA ASN A 918 -0.95 -23.89 3.50
C ASN A 918 0.31 -24.03 4.40
N HIS A 919 1.47 -24.38 3.82
CA HIS A 919 2.72 -24.46 4.59
C HIS A 919 3.34 -23.09 4.96
N ASP A 920 2.86 -22.01 4.37
CA ASP A 920 3.38 -20.64 4.56
C ASP A 920 2.67 -19.88 5.68
N VAL A 921 1.37 -20.09 5.85
CA VAL A 921 0.50 -19.33 6.76
C VAL A 921 0.07 -20.15 7.98
N ASN A 922 -0.59 -19.51 8.96
CA ASN A 922 -1.18 -20.22 10.11
C ASN A 922 -2.34 -21.13 9.67
N ARG A 923 -2.62 -22.20 10.42
CA ARG A 923 -3.75 -23.08 10.12
C ARG A 923 -5.08 -22.35 10.34
N ILE A 924 -6.11 -22.65 9.54
CA ILE A 924 -7.39 -21.94 9.59
C ILE A 924 -8.07 -22.05 10.96
N ALA A 925 -7.95 -23.20 11.63
CA ALA A 925 -8.42 -23.44 13.00
C ALA A 925 -7.63 -22.67 14.09
N SER A 926 -6.60 -21.91 13.72
CA SER A 926 -5.90 -20.93 14.57
C SER A 926 -6.04 -19.48 14.07
N LEU A 927 -6.63 -19.27 12.89
CA LEU A 927 -6.97 -17.95 12.36
C LEU A 927 -8.39 -17.53 12.75
N LEU A 928 -9.34 -18.48 12.82
CA LEU A 928 -10.72 -18.20 13.18
C LEU A 928 -10.89 -17.96 14.69
N LYS A 929 -11.47 -16.81 15.06
CA LYS A 929 -11.85 -16.44 16.44
C LYS A 929 -12.92 -17.37 17.01
N ASN A 930 -13.82 -17.85 16.16
CA ASN A 930 -14.88 -18.80 16.51
C ASN A 930 -14.70 -20.11 15.71
N PRO A 931 -14.45 -21.25 16.37
CA PRO A 931 -14.31 -22.55 15.70
C PRO A 931 -15.56 -23.03 14.95
N ALA A 932 -16.76 -22.50 15.25
CA ALA A 932 -17.97 -22.87 14.54
C ALA A 932 -17.94 -22.46 13.05
N ASP A 933 -17.26 -21.35 12.73
CA ASP A 933 -17.16 -20.80 11.38
C ASP A 933 -16.26 -21.62 10.43
N LEU A 934 -15.62 -22.70 10.91
CA LEU A 934 -14.81 -23.59 10.08
C LEU A 934 -15.59 -24.15 8.88
N GLU A 935 -16.83 -24.59 9.09
CA GLU A 935 -17.66 -25.16 8.03
C GLU A 935 -18.07 -24.10 7.00
N ASN A 936 -18.35 -22.87 7.45
CA ASN A 936 -18.64 -21.73 6.57
C ASN A 936 -17.42 -21.31 5.74
N ALA A 937 -16.23 -21.28 6.34
CA ALA A 937 -14.99 -21.00 5.62
C ALA A 937 -14.71 -22.04 4.51
N TYR A 938 -14.97 -23.33 4.77
CA TYR A 938 -14.87 -24.36 3.74
C TYR A 938 -16.00 -24.28 2.69
N THR A 939 -17.24 -23.95 3.05
CA THR A 939 -18.31 -23.69 2.06
C THR A 939 -17.91 -22.55 1.12
N MET A 940 -17.31 -21.48 1.65
CA MET A 940 -16.81 -20.33 0.90
C MET A 940 -15.74 -20.76 -0.11
N LEU A 941 -14.71 -21.46 0.38
CA LEU A 941 -13.59 -22.00 -0.41
C LEU A 941 -14.04 -22.84 -1.61
N PHE A 942 -15.03 -23.72 -1.42
CA PHE A 942 -15.49 -24.64 -2.47
C PHE A 942 -16.48 -24.01 -3.45
N CYS A 943 -17.27 -23.02 -3.01
CA CYS A 943 -18.29 -22.39 -3.85
C CYS A 943 -17.75 -21.19 -4.67
N MET A 944 -16.71 -20.51 -4.16
CA MET A 944 -16.07 -19.39 -4.88
C MET A 944 -15.43 -19.84 -6.21
N PRO A 945 -15.25 -18.91 -7.18
CA PRO A 945 -14.51 -19.19 -8.41
C PRO A 945 -13.02 -19.43 -8.14
N GLY A 946 -12.38 -20.26 -8.98
CA GLY A 946 -11.03 -20.79 -8.76
C GLY A 946 -11.03 -22.27 -8.38
N ILE A 947 -9.91 -22.76 -7.86
CA ILE A 947 -9.61 -24.18 -7.55
C ILE A 947 -9.33 -24.30 -6.04
N PRO A 948 -10.11 -25.08 -5.26
CA PRO A 948 -9.96 -25.19 -3.82
C PRO A 948 -8.86 -26.18 -3.41
N SER A 949 -8.13 -25.83 -2.35
CA SER A 949 -7.16 -26.69 -1.67
C SER A 949 -7.49 -26.89 -0.19
N VAL A 950 -7.44 -28.14 0.26
CA VAL A 950 -7.41 -28.54 1.68
C VAL A 950 -5.95 -28.81 2.07
N TYR A 951 -5.45 -28.21 3.14
CA TYR A 951 -4.11 -28.48 3.66
C TYR A 951 -4.14 -29.58 4.73
N TYR A 952 -3.19 -30.52 4.68
CA TYR A 952 -3.25 -31.74 5.49
C TYR A 952 -3.44 -31.46 6.99
N GLY A 953 -4.48 -32.04 7.59
CA GLY A 953 -4.87 -31.89 9.00
C GLY A 953 -5.93 -30.83 9.25
N SER A 954 -6.15 -29.91 8.32
CA SER A 954 -7.12 -28.84 8.50
C SER A 954 -8.56 -29.33 8.25
N GLU A 955 -8.74 -30.43 7.53
CA GLU A 955 -9.99 -31.21 7.45
C GLU A 955 -10.48 -31.75 8.80
N TRP A 956 -9.58 -31.90 9.77
CA TRP A 956 -9.90 -32.28 11.16
C TRP A 956 -9.85 -31.09 12.14
N GLY A 957 -9.74 -29.85 11.63
CA GLY A 957 -9.65 -28.64 12.46
C GLY A 957 -8.41 -28.62 13.36
N ILE A 958 -7.26 -29.09 12.86
CA ILE A 958 -6.00 -29.03 13.61
C ILE A 958 -5.51 -27.57 13.67
N ALA A 959 -5.25 -27.09 14.89
CA ALA A 959 -4.64 -25.80 15.15
C ALA A 959 -3.11 -25.85 14.91
N GLY A 960 -2.49 -24.73 14.55
CA GLY A 960 -1.05 -24.62 14.31
C GLY A 960 -0.64 -23.21 13.88
N VAL A 961 0.40 -22.67 14.52
CA VAL A 961 0.83 -21.26 14.38
C VAL A 961 2.33 -21.20 14.06
N LYS A 962 2.71 -20.44 13.03
CA LYS A 962 4.09 -20.31 12.50
C LYS A 962 4.85 -19.20 13.25
N THR A 963 5.06 -19.38 14.55
CA THR A 963 5.81 -18.47 15.45
C THR A 963 7.14 -19.10 15.88
N SER A 964 7.81 -18.55 16.90
CA SER A 964 8.96 -19.17 17.57
C SER A 964 8.61 -19.46 19.04
N GLY A 965 8.80 -20.71 19.48
CA GLY A 965 8.45 -21.14 20.83
C GLY A 965 8.25 -22.65 20.94
N LYS A 966 7.76 -23.11 22.10
CA LYS A 966 7.40 -24.53 22.34
C LYS A 966 6.06 -24.96 21.74
N GLU A 967 5.21 -23.99 21.39
CA GLU A 967 3.84 -24.19 20.88
C GLU A 967 3.74 -23.81 19.39
N ALA A 968 4.89 -23.55 18.74
CA ALA A 968 4.97 -23.20 17.34
C ALA A 968 5.02 -24.44 16.43
N ASP A 969 4.40 -24.34 15.26
CA ASP A 969 4.61 -25.27 14.16
C ASP A 969 6.08 -25.19 13.70
N LEU A 970 6.77 -26.34 13.69
CA LEU A 970 8.15 -26.42 13.17
C LEU A 970 8.19 -26.02 11.68
N PRO A 971 9.35 -25.57 11.13
CA PRO A 971 9.47 -25.21 9.72
C PRO A 971 9.10 -26.33 8.74
N VAL A 972 9.35 -27.60 9.09
CA VAL A 972 8.92 -28.77 8.30
C VAL A 972 7.46 -29.19 8.53
N ARG A 973 6.76 -28.49 9.45
CA ARG A 973 5.41 -28.76 9.99
C ARG A 973 5.29 -30.10 10.72
N PRO A 974 4.37 -30.25 11.70
CA PRO A 974 4.25 -31.50 12.46
C PRO A 974 3.65 -32.64 11.62
N PRO A 975 3.95 -33.90 11.97
CA PRO A 975 3.18 -35.05 11.51
C PRO A 975 1.78 -35.05 12.14
N ILE A 976 0.86 -35.77 11.51
CA ILE A 976 -0.45 -36.06 12.10
C ILE A 976 -0.38 -37.41 12.82
N GLU A 977 -0.73 -37.37 14.11
CA GLU A 977 -0.82 -38.51 15.01
C GLU A 977 -2.19 -39.19 14.90
N GLU A 978 -2.17 -40.47 14.53
CA GLU A 978 -3.38 -41.29 14.32
C GLU A 978 -4.28 -41.32 15.55
N ALA A 979 -3.67 -41.36 16.75
CA ALA A 979 -4.37 -41.39 18.03
C ALA A 979 -5.09 -40.07 18.38
N GLU A 980 -4.73 -38.94 17.77
CA GLU A 980 -5.44 -37.68 17.93
C GLU A 980 -6.53 -37.48 16.87
N VAL A 981 -6.31 -37.96 15.64
CA VAL A 981 -7.37 -38.01 14.61
C VAL A 981 -8.54 -38.88 15.07
N ALA A 982 -8.25 -40.06 15.62
CA ALA A 982 -9.27 -40.99 16.11
C ALA A 982 -10.13 -40.49 17.29
N LYS A 983 -9.82 -39.31 17.86
CA LYS A 983 -10.58 -38.64 18.93
C LYS A 983 -11.41 -37.46 18.43
N ARG A 984 -11.21 -36.99 17.19
CA ARG A 984 -11.84 -35.77 16.67
C ARG A 984 -13.21 -36.06 16.06
N ASP A 985 -14.04 -35.01 16.01
CA ASP A 985 -15.31 -35.09 15.30
C ASP A 985 -15.08 -35.17 13.78
N THR A 986 -15.93 -35.93 13.10
CA THR A 986 -15.94 -36.14 11.65
C THR A 986 -16.92 -35.20 10.93
N LYS A 987 -17.60 -34.29 11.65
CA LYS A 987 -18.52 -33.30 11.07
C LYS A 987 -17.87 -32.51 9.91
N LEU A 988 -16.73 -31.88 10.18
CA LEU A 988 -15.99 -31.09 9.19
C LEU A 988 -15.48 -31.93 8.00
N GLU A 989 -14.96 -33.14 8.26
CA GLU A 989 -14.53 -34.09 7.23
C GLU A 989 -15.70 -34.43 6.27
N LYS A 990 -16.90 -34.68 6.81
CA LYS A 990 -18.11 -34.99 6.04
C LYS A 990 -18.62 -33.78 5.26
N HIS A 991 -18.51 -32.58 5.82
CA HIS A 991 -18.89 -31.31 5.18
C HIS A 991 -18.00 -31.02 3.97
N ILE A 992 -16.68 -31.05 4.15
CA ILE A 992 -15.70 -30.93 3.06
C ILE A 992 -15.93 -32.00 1.99
N ALA A 993 -16.20 -33.25 2.39
CA ALA A 993 -16.51 -34.32 1.45
C ALA A 993 -17.80 -34.07 0.64
N ALA A 994 -18.81 -33.41 1.21
CA ALA A 994 -20.02 -33.04 0.49
C ALA A 994 -19.76 -31.92 -0.53
N LEU A 995 -19.04 -30.88 -0.12
CA LEU A 995 -18.61 -29.77 -0.98
C LEU A 995 -17.72 -30.25 -2.14
N ALA A 996 -16.79 -31.17 -1.87
CA ALA A 996 -15.91 -31.77 -2.87
C ALA A 996 -16.65 -32.61 -3.91
N ARG A 997 -17.66 -33.39 -3.49
CA ARG A 997 -18.56 -34.10 -4.42
C ARG A 997 -19.34 -33.10 -5.28
N LEU A 998 -19.99 -32.12 -4.65
CA LEU A 998 -20.82 -31.12 -5.32
C LEU A 998 -20.03 -30.37 -6.42
N ARG A 999 -18.83 -29.87 -6.10
CA ARG A 999 -17.96 -29.20 -7.07
C ARG A 999 -17.64 -30.08 -8.29
N GLN A 1000 -17.43 -31.38 -8.09
CA GLN A 1000 -17.11 -32.30 -9.18
C GLN A 1000 -18.32 -32.65 -10.05
N THR A 1001 -19.53 -32.69 -9.48
CA THR A 1001 -20.77 -33.03 -10.21
C THR A 1001 -21.44 -31.85 -10.91
N THR A 1002 -21.05 -30.61 -10.63
CA THR A 1002 -21.71 -29.40 -11.15
C THR A 1002 -20.81 -28.69 -12.18
N ASN A 1003 -21.35 -28.08 -13.25
CA ASN A 1003 -20.58 -27.16 -14.12
C ASN A 1003 -20.54 -25.73 -13.54
N ALA A 1004 -21.63 -25.24 -12.96
CA ALA A 1004 -21.75 -23.93 -12.36
C ALA A 1004 -20.61 -23.58 -11.37
N LEU A 1005 -20.26 -24.46 -10.43
CA LEU A 1005 -19.15 -24.20 -9.48
C LEU A 1005 -17.76 -24.13 -10.14
N VAL A 1006 -17.60 -24.69 -11.35
CA VAL A 1006 -16.31 -24.80 -12.05
C VAL A 1006 -16.15 -23.72 -13.12
N TYR A 1007 -17.19 -23.51 -13.94
CA TYR A 1007 -17.17 -22.63 -15.11
C TYR A 1007 -18.12 -21.44 -14.99
N GLY A 1008 -19.05 -21.41 -14.03
CA GLY A 1008 -20.11 -20.42 -13.96
C GLY A 1008 -19.66 -19.02 -13.53
N GLU A 1009 -20.30 -18.01 -14.11
CA GLU A 1009 -20.17 -16.60 -13.74
C GLU A 1009 -20.56 -16.41 -12.26
N TYR A 1010 -19.88 -15.49 -11.56
CA TYR A 1010 -20.18 -15.13 -10.17
C TYR A 1010 -21.07 -13.88 -10.12
N ALA A 1011 -22.10 -13.91 -9.27
CA ALA A 1011 -22.86 -12.74 -8.89
C ALA A 1011 -23.33 -12.84 -7.43
N ASP A 1012 -23.37 -11.72 -6.72
CA ASP A 1012 -24.06 -11.65 -5.43
C ASP A 1012 -25.59 -11.65 -5.64
N ILE A 1013 -26.32 -12.22 -4.69
CA ILE A 1013 -27.78 -12.12 -4.58
C ILE A 1013 -28.17 -11.26 -3.37
N LEU A 1014 -27.54 -11.51 -2.23
CA LEU A 1014 -27.79 -10.80 -0.97
C LEU A 1014 -26.47 -10.67 -0.20
N VAL A 1015 -26.15 -9.49 0.31
CA VAL A 1015 -25.00 -9.29 1.19
C VAL A 1015 -25.45 -8.49 2.40
N ARG A 1016 -25.07 -8.96 3.60
CA ARG A 1016 -25.26 -8.36 4.92
C ARG A 1016 -23.93 -8.47 5.68
N ASN A 1017 -23.83 -7.87 6.88
CA ASN A 1017 -22.63 -8.03 7.72
C ASN A 1017 -22.34 -9.50 8.02
N GLU A 1018 -23.32 -10.21 8.58
CA GLU A 1018 -23.17 -11.60 9.04
C GLU A 1018 -23.79 -12.62 8.08
N GLN A 1019 -24.34 -12.21 6.94
CA GLN A 1019 -24.93 -13.14 5.96
C GLN A 1019 -24.54 -12.80 4.52
N LEU A 1020 -24.30 -13.85 3.73
CA LEU A 1020 -23.99 -13.76 2.31
C LEU A 1020 -24.84 -14.76 1.55
N VAL A 1021 -25.35 -14.36 0.38
CA VAL A 1021 -25.88 -15.26 -0.64
C VAL A 1021 -25.27 -14.84 -1.97
N PHE A 1022 -24.52 -15.73 -2.61
CA PHE A 1022 -24.05 -15.54 -3.97
C PHE A 1022 -24.44 -16.72 -4.84
N VAL A 1023 -24.45 -16.49 -6.15
CA VAL A 1023 -24.71 -17.52 -7.17
C VAL A 1023 -23.51 -17.71 -8.07
N ARG A 1024 -23.31 -18.96 -8.46
CA ARG A 1024 -22.51 -19.39 -9.59
C ARG A 1024 -23.47 -19.87 -10.66
N GLN A 1025 -23.48 -19.30 -11.87
CA GLN A 1025 -24.39 -19.71 -12.93
C GLN A 1025 -23.65 -20.12 -14.20
N TYR A 1026 -23.98 -21.29 -14.76
CA TYR A 1026 -23.45 -21.77 -16.03
C TYR A 1026 -24.58 -22.28 -16.94
N ASN A 1027 -24.92 -21.50 -17.97
CA ASN A 1027 -26.12 -21.69 -18.78
C ASN A 1027 -27.40 -21.69 -17.92
N LYS A 1028 -28.07 -22.85 -17.81
CA LYS A 1028 -29.25 -23.05 -16.97
C LYS A 1028 -28.93 -23.51 -15.54
N GLU A 1029 -27.83 -24.25 -15.39
CA GLU A 1029 -27.41 -24.77 -14.10
C GLU A 1029 -26.91 -23.63 -13.22
N ALA A 1030 -27.37 -23.58 -11.98
CA ALA A 1030 -26.93 -22.61 -11.00
C ALA A 1030 -26.70 -23.24 -9.63
N VAL A 1031 -25.73 -22.71 -8.90
CA VAL A 1031 -25.49 -23.04 -7.50
C VAL A 1031 -25.49 -21.77 -6.68
N ILE A 1032 -26.42 -21.70 -5.74
CA ILE A 1032 -26.58 -20.60 -4.79
C ILE A 1032 -25.97 -21.05 -3.46
N ALA A 1033 -24.98 -20.30 -2.95
CA ALA A 1033 -24.35 -20.55 -1.66
C ALA A 1033 -24.76 -19.45 -0.68
N ALA A 1034 -25.44 -19.85 0.39
CA ALA A 1034 -25.95 -18.99 1.46
C ALA A 1034 -25.18 -19.25 2.76
N PHE A 1035 -24.92 -18.21 3.54
CA PHE A 1035 -24.06 -18.21 4.72
C PHE A 1035 -24.64 -17.36 5.85
N ASN A 1036 -24.44 -17.79 7.10
CA ASN A 1036 -24.73 -17.04 8.31
C ASN A 1036 -23.62 -17.24 9.34
N ILE A 1037 -22.98 -16.15 9.75
CA ILE A 1037 -21.96 -16.10 10.81
C ILE A 1037 -22.43 -15.34 12.05
N ALA A 1038 -23.74 -15.08 12.15
CA ALA A 1038 -24.36 -14.53 13.34
C ALA A 1038 -24.46 -15.58 14.46
N ASP A 1039 -24.52 -15.08 15.70
CA ASP A 1039 -24.72 -15.90 16.90
C ASP A 1039 -26.20 -16.35 17.04
N THR A 1040 -27.05 -15.98 16.08
CA THR A 1040 -28.49 -16.27 15.99
C THR A 1040 -28.84 -16.93 14.66
N ALA A 1041 -29.90 -17.74 14.64
CA ALA A 1041 -30.50 -18.24 13.40
C ALA A 1041 -31.15 -17.09 12.60
N VAL A 1042 -31.32 -17.29 11.29
CA VAL A 1042 -31.84 -16.27 10.37
C VAL A 1042 -32.46 -16.91 9.14
N SER A 1043 -33.56 -16.34 8.64
CA SER A 1043 -34.01 -16.59 7.27
C SER A 1043 -33.43 -15.59 6.28
N LEU A 1044 -33.00 -16.12 5.14
CA LEU A 1044 -32.57 -15.33 4.00
C LEU A 1044 -33.62 -15.42 2.89
N ASP A 1045 -34.55 -14.47 2.93
CA ASP A 1045 -35.47 -14.19 1.83
C ASP A 1045 -34.74 -13.41 0.72
N PHE A 1046 -34.81 -13.91 -0.51
CA PHE A 1046 -34.24 -13.25 -1.70
C PHE A 1046 -34.97 -13.65 -2.99
N GLU A 1047 -34.74 -12.89 -4.06
CA GLU A 1047 -35.28 -13.18 -5.39
C GLU A 1047 -34.14 -13.38 -6.39
N TRP A 1048 -34.25 -14.40 -7.24
CA TRP A 1048 -33.28 -14.69 -8.30
C TRP A 1048 -34.01 -15.17 -9.56
N GLN A 1049 -33.76 -14.50 -10.69
CA GLN A 1049 -34.46 -14.71 -11.97
C GLN A 1049 -36.01 -14.67 -11.89
N GLY A 1050 -36.58 -13.95 -10.91
CA GLY A 1050 -38.03 -13.87 -10.68
C GLY A 1050 -38.62 -15.02 -9.86
N GLU A 1051 -37.81 -16.00 -9.44
CA GLU A 1051 -38.18 -16.95 -8.40
C GLU A 1051 -37.81 -16.40 -7.01
N LYS A 1052 -38.71 -16.53 -6.04
CA LYS A 1052 -38.44 -16.20 -4.64
C LYS A 1052 -37.95 -17.41 -3.86
N TYR A 1053 -36.99 -17.16 -2.99
CA TYR A 1053 -36.31 -18.12 -2.13
C TYR A 1053 -36.41 -17.65 -0.69
N ALA A 1054 -36.57 -18.59 0.23
CA ALA A 1054 -36.43 -18.39 1.67
C ALA A 1054 -35.48 -19.48 2.18
N VAL A 1055 -34.42 -19.10 2.89
CA VAL A 1055 -33.35 -20.02 3.30
C VAL A 1055 -33.03 -19.90 4.77
N GLU A 1056 -33.48 -20.89 5.55
CA GLU A 1056 -33.07 -21.06 6.94
C GLU A 1056 -31.59 -21.40 7.07
N LEU A 1057 -30.92 -20.70 7.98
CA LEU A 1057 -29.58 -20.98 8.47
C LEU A 1057 -29.55 -20.88 10.00
N ALA A 1058 -28.92 -21.85 10.66
CA ALA A 1058 -28.61 -21.79 12.09
C ALA A 1058 -27.48 -20.77 12.38
N PRO A 1059 -27.12 -20.48 13.65
CA PRO A 1059 -25.89 -19.74 13.96
C PRO A 1059 -24.67 -20.46 13.38
N HIS A 1060 -23.75 -19.71 12.75
CA HIS A 1060 -22.52 -20.24 12.13
C HIS A 1060 -22.77 -21.41 11.14
N ASP A 1061 -23.74 -21.22 10.24
CA ASP A 1061 -24.25 -22.23 9.31
C ASP A 1061 -24.18 -21.75 7.85
N SER A 1062 -24.12 -22.68 6.90
CA SER A 1062 -24.12 -22.38 5.47
C SER A 1062 -24.73 -23.50 4.64
N ARG A 1063 -25.38 -23.11 3.55
CA ARG A 1063 -26.24 -23.99 2.77
C ARG A 1063 -26.06 -23.74 1.29
N VAL A 1064 -25.93 -24.82 0.53
CA VAL A 1064 -25.68 -24.76 -0.91
C VAL A 1064 -26.85 -25.41 -1.65
N ILE A 1065 -27.42 -24.68 -2.60
CA ILE A 1065 -28.66 -25.02 -3.32
C ILE A 1065 -28.33 -25.13 -4.81
N VAL A 1066 -28.76 -26.21 -5.46
CA VAL A 1066 -28.56 -26.47 -6.90
C VAL A 1066 -29.86 -26.27 -7.66
N LYS A 1067 -29.79 -25.70 -8.86
CA LYS A 1067 -30.87 -25.59 -9.86
C LYS A 1067 -30.37 -26.08 -11.23
N GLU A 1068 -31.28 -26.67 -12.03
CA GLU A 1068 -31.07 -27.17 -13.41
C GLU A 1068 -32.10 -26.58 -14.39
#